data_AF-A0A3M0W9M1-F1
#
_entry.id   AF-A0A3M0W9M1-F1
#
_cell.length_a   1.000
_cell.length_b   1.000
_cell.length_c   1.000
_cell.angle_alpha   90.00
_cell.angle_beta   90.00
_cell.angle_gamma   90.00
#
_symmetry.space_group_name_H-M   'P 1'
#
loop_
_entity.id
_entity.type
_entity.pdbx_description
1 polymer ?
#
loop_
_entity_poly.entity_id
_entity_poly.type
_entity_poly.pdbx_seq_one_letter_code
_entity_poly.pdbx_strand_id
1 'polypeptide(L)'
;MAGRTLRIGLIAGDGIGREVIPAGKKVLESLPSSLGLNFSFVDLDAGWNTFQQTGTALPDKTVEVLKNECDGALFGAVSSPTTKVAGYTSPIVALRKKLALYANVRPCKTTPSAAFQSPTPHPIDLVIVRENTEDLYVKEEKTYPDPSGEGQIAEAIKRISSKASWRIANIAGEIALRRQKMREQQQQQQRDALVTITHKSNVLSQTDGLFRSTAREALGQAKFSSVKVEEQIVDSMVYKLFLQPQYYDVIVAPNLYGDLLSDGAAALVGSLGLVPSANVGDDIVIGEPCHGSAPDIEGKGIANPIATIRSVGVMLEFLNLPEAANAVYAAVDANLAEGKFVSPDLAVQKAGLSTPKRRASTPANLGGYVPSPSSPAASELEFAQFTPLRQVLDERCKRRIRRNGLSEVVNDYQSEKRENTHLRHEIRRKDEQLKQMRQQLEAAKRQPQTGEQAVQTEAVQSRVDEVEEELSRLRRSFGLDTEPEVLVDISWDHVPRRGGGPRSAGGDTIPIFEDEAADPLPAAPSPPLPLVPVEDRVEATLMSLELSSARQAKEDMLHSFSRNSGSFDTDDLLNFADVASGPEGSAGNRRRRMNVQEIRKQLTLAKSRADDAELALTALEGEVRALGFTQDADAPASAGLAALADHFRAIRLDLEHLMPGETAISFDNAALLPEMVKKLKQLAHQLAARDAELQSLRSQEKSLRGNFDHAIIAAGKAQSKVRELEKSIDDAAEETLYMRMKNQQLARDLNERQSDVEKLQAALDKYRQEVQRLEALINQVEDDHKKAMATVQASAQGWETTASDMEAKAAAETLGRRKAEESAVKRLAKIQELEDALNRAKEQAEETGERLQEVEERSMRHHEQVGQLNVRNSNLSTALTSAEAEIAKLKAINQKLEERYRNEVESGRQAVEKMQHEVIKAATRISEQGKGYRRSSKVRLANWELESDDYPVVDAGSPTSVHVPGSVEMVRGRKRPPGTPALGVRKRGRRRYDSGIGMDSCGDESEVEVVGVDDSGLASPDLSADGDVDMSVVGV
;
A
#
# COMPACT_ATOMS: atom_id res chain seq x y z
N MET A 1 -3.29 42.62 -44.74
CA MET A 1 -4.01 43.07 -43.53
C MET A 1 -3.00 43.67 -42.56
N ALA A 2 -3.41 44.47 -41.57
CA ALA A 2 -2.49 44.90 -40.51
C ALA A 2 -2.09 43.67 -39.68
N GLY A 3 -0.80 43.44 -39.49
CA GLY A 3 -0.32 42.27 -38.75
C GLY A 3 -0.56 42.40 -37.25
N ARG A 4 -1.02 41.33 -36.59
CA ARG A 4 -1.16 41.28 -35.13
C ARG A 4 0.24 41.19 -34.53
N THR A 5 0.70 42.28 -33.91
CA THR A 5 1.92 42.26 -33.09
C THR A 5 1.58 41.67 -31.73
N LEU A 6 2.33 40.63 -31.34
CA LEU A 6 2.28 40.00 -30.02
C LEU A 6 3.52 40.42 -29.21
N ARG A 7 3.38 40.55 -27.89
CA ARG A 7 4.50 40.83 -26.99
C ARG A 7 4.76 39.64 -26.07
N ILE A 8 5.94 39.04 -26.21
CA ILE A 8 6.30 37.78 -25.56
C ILE A 8 7.41 38.03 -24.54
N GLY A 9 7.15 37.70 -23.27
CA GLY A 9 8.17 37.68 -22.23
C GLY A 9 9.12 36.50 -22.42
N LEU A 10 10.43 36.71 -22.32
CA LEU A 10 11.45 35.66 -22.44
C LEU A 10 12.19 35.52 -21.10
N ILE A 11 11.90 34.43 -20.38
CA ILE A 11 12.45 34.15 -19.05
C ILE A 11 13.43 32.98 -19.20
N ALA A 12 14.68 33.29 -19.55
CA ALA A 12 15.70 32.27 -19.82
C ALA A 12 16.00 31.38 -18.60
N GLY A 13 16.03 31.97 -17.40
CA GLY A 13 16.30 31.26 -16.16
C GLY A 13 17.77 30.81 -16.01
N ASP A 14 17.94 29.58 -15.55
CA ASP A 14 19.22 28.95 -15.26
C ASP A 14 19.49 27.76 -16.20
N GLY A 15 20.77 27.42 -16.42
CA GLY A 15 21.11 26.23 -17.20
C GLY A 15 20.80 26.35 -18.68
N ILE A 16 20.48 25.20 -19.29
CA ILE A 16 20.12 25.10 -20.72
C ILE A 16 18.90 25.95 -21.12
N GLY A 17 18.12 26.48 -20.17
CA GLY A 17 17.10 27.49 -20.43
C GLY A 17 17.63 28.67 -21.25
N ARG A 18 18.91 29.02 -21.06
CA ARG A 18 19.66 30.07 -21.78
C ARG A 18 20.04 29.69 -23.21
N GLU A 19 20.05 28.40 -23.54
CA GLU A 19 20.30 27.89 -24.90
C GLU A 19 18.98 27.69 -25.67
N VAL A 20 17.96 27.12 -25.02
CA VAL A 20 16.70 26.73 -25.67
C VAL A 20 15.71 27.88 -25.88
N ILE A 21 15.68 28.88 -24.99
CA ILE A 21 14.78 30.05 -25.15
C ILE A 21 15.15 30.92 -26.36
N PRO A 22 16.44 31.22 -26.64
CA PRO A 22 16.84 31.83 -27.91
C PRO A 22 16.49 31.00 -29.16
N ALA A 23 16.42 29.67 -29.06
CA ALA A 23 15.94 28.82 -30.16
C ALA A 23 14.42 28.96 -30.36
N GLY A 24 13.64 28.99 -29.28
CA GLY A 24 12.19 29.29 -29.33
C GLY A 24 11.88 30.67 -29.91
N LYS A 25 12.66 31.70 -29.52
CA LYS A 25 12.60 33.06 -30.08
C LYS A 25 12.82 33.05 -31.60
N LYS A 26 13.89 32.39 -32.08
CA LYS A 26 14.19 32.28 -33.51
C LYS A 26 13.09 31.60 -34.31
N VAL A 27 12.38 30.61 -33.73
CA VAL A 27 11.23 29.98 -34.41
C VAL A 27 10.06 30.95 -34.55
N LEU A 28 9.75 31.76 -33.53
CA LEU A 28 8.74 32.82 -33.62
C LEU A 28 9.11 33.88 -34.67
N GLU A 29 10.38 34.31 -34.69
CA GLU A 29 10.93 35.24 -35.69
C GLU A 29 10.93 34.67 -37.12
N SER A 30 10.90 33.34 -37.27
CA SER A 30 10.91 32.63 -38.57
C SER A 30 9.52 32.20 -39.06
N LEU A 31 8.44 32.55 -38.37
CA LEU A 31 7.08 32.20 -38.79
C LEU A 31 6.70 32.88 -40.12
N PRO A 32 5.97 32.20 -41.04
CA PRO A 32 5.59 32.79 -42.32
C PRO A 32 4.81 34.10 -42.19
N SER A 33 5.25 35.15 -42.89
CA SER A 33 4.59 36.46 -42.90
C SER A 33 3.16 36.43 -43.47
N SER A 34 2.79 35.36 -44.18
CA SER A 34 1.41 35.07 -44.61
C SER A 34 0.45 34.85 -43.44
N LEU A 35 0.93 34.45 -42.26
CA LEU A 35 0.13 34.34 -41.03
C LEU A 35 -0.25 35.71 -40.45
N GLY A 36 0.36 36.80 -40.91
CA GLY A 36 0.08 38.15 -40.42
C GLY A 36 0.44 38.38 -38.94
N LEU A 37 1.40 37.63 -38.41
CA LEU A 37 1.90 37.77 -37.04
C LEU A 37 3.23 38.55 -37.04
N ASN A 38 3.37 39.49 -36.10
CA ASN A 38 4.64 40.11 -35.75
C ASN A 38 4.94 39.79 -34.27
N PHE A 39 6.21 39.73 -33.89
CA PHE A 39 6.62 39.48 -32.52
C PHE A 39 7.50 40.60 -31.98
N SER A 40 7.24 40.98 -30.74
CA SER A 40 8.09 41.83 -29.92
C SER A 40 8.46 41.05 -28.66
N PHE A 41 9.68 41.22 -28.18
CA PHE A 41 10.23 40.41 -27.10
C PHE A 41 10.67 41.28 -25.93
N VAL A 42 10.51 40.78 -24.71
CA VAL A 42 11.04 41.40 -23.50
C VAL A 42 11.80 40.34 -22.72
N ASP A 43 13.12 40.48 -22.63
CA ASP A 43 13.95 39.60 -21.81
C ASP A 43 13.75 39.94 -20.32
N LEU A 44 13.53 38.91 -19.49
CA LEU A 44 13.04 39.05 -18.11
C LEU A 44 13.76 38.10 -17.15
N ASP A 45 14.19 38.64 -16.00
CA ASP A 45 14.95 37.89 -14.99
C ASP A 45 14.05 37.12 -14.02
N ALA A 46 14.36 35.84 -13.84
CA ALA A 46 13.93 34.99 -12.72
C ALA A 46 14.88 33.78 -12.63
N GLY A 47 14.96 33.13 -11.47
CA GLY A 47 15.76 31.92 -11.28
C GLY A 47 16.70 31.96 -10.08
N TRP A 48 17.54 30.93 -9.97
CA TRP A 48 18.57 30.82 -8.94
C TRP A 48 19.67 31.87 -9.13
N ASN A 49 20.11 32.13 -10.35
CA ASN A 49 21.11 33.15 -10.63
C ASN A 49 20.58 34.56 -10.28
N THR A 50 19.30 34.85 -10.60
CA THR A 50 18.62 36.08 -10.18
C THR A 50 18.55 36.21 -8.66
N PHE A 51 18.29 35.12 -7.94
CA PHE A 51 18.37 35.09 -6.46
C PHE A 51 19.78 35.38 -5.94
N GLN A 52 20.82 34.79 -6.54
CA GLN A 52 22.21 35.03 -6.15
C GLN A 52 22.65 36.49 -6.37
N GLN A 53 22.15 37.16 -7.42
CA GLN A 53 22.50 38.55 -7.73
C GLN A 53 21.67 39.59 -6.94
N THR A 54 20.38 39.31 -6.69
CA THR A 54 19.42 40.32 -6.18
C THR A 54 18.80 39.99 -4.82
N GLY A 55 19.11 38.82 -4.26
CA GLY A 55 18.42 38.26 -3.09
C GLY A 55 16.99 37.78 -3.37
N THR A 56 16.47 37.91 -4.59
CA THR A 56 15.08 37.59 -4.94
C THR A 56 15.01 36.70 -6.18
N ALA A 57 14.38 35.52 -6.07
CA ALA A 57 14.31 34.55 -7.17
C ALA A 57 13.32 34.96 -8.29
N LEU A 58 12.32 35.78 -7.96
CA LEU A 58 11.33 36.35 -8.89
C LEU A 58 11.12 37.83 -8.54
N PRO A 59 11.81 38.76 -9.22
CA PRO A 59 11.59 40.20 -9.05
C PRO A 59 10.15 40.60 -9.37
N ASP A 60 9.56 41.49 -8.59
CA ASP A 60 8.18 41.94 -8.83
C ASP A 60 8.00 42.65 -10.18
N LYS A 61 9.02 43.40 -10.63
CA LYS A 61 9.08 43.97 -11.99
C LYS A 61 8.85 42.92 -13.09
N THR A 62 9.39 41.71 -12.94
CA THR A 62 9.17 40.61 -13.90
C THR A 62 7.70 40.23 -13.95
N VAL A 63 7.01 40.20 -12.80
CA VAL A 63 5.57 39.91 -12.72
C VAL A 63 4.72 41.06 -13.28
N GLU A 64 5.10 42.32 -13.00
CA GLU A 64 4.40 43.50 -13.50
C GLU A 64 4.43 43.59 -15.03
N VAL A 65 5.60 43.40 -15.65
CA VAL A 65 5.73 43.38 -17.12
C VAL A 65 4.92 42.22 -17.71
N LEU A 66 4.99 41.02 -17.12
CA LEU A 66 4.19 39.87 -17.58
C LEU A 66 2.68 40.14 -17.52
N LYS A 67 2.18 40.86 -16.51
CA LYS A 67 0.74 41.19 -16.39
C LYS A 67 0.29 42.32 -17.32
N ASN A 68 1.11 43.35 -17.45
CA ASN A 68 0.66 44.63 -18.00
C ASN A 68 1.09 44.83 -19.46
N GLU A 69 2.07 44.06 -19.95
CA GLU A 69 2.78 44.36 -21.20
C GLU A 69 2.95 43.16 -22.15
N CYS A 70 2.62 41.92 -21.75
CA CYS A 70 2.83 40.72 -22.54
C CYS A 70 1.53 39.94 -22.83
N ASP A 71 1.33 39.48 -24.07
CA ASP A 71 0.26 38.53 -24.44
C ASP A 71 0.56 37.12 -23.89
N GLY A 72 1.83 36.77 -23.74
CA GLY A 72 2.30 35.45 -23.32
C GLY A 72 3.79 35.46 -22.96
N ALA A 73 4.32 34.32 -22.55
CA ALA A 73 5.76 34.19 -22.27
C ALA A 73 6.33 32.80 -22.56
N LEU A 74 7.66 32.73 -22.66
CA LEU A 74 8.42 31.49 -22.67
C LEU A 74 9.32 31.45 -21.44
N PHE A 75 9.26 30.36 -20.69
CA PHE A 75 10.08 30.09 -19.52
C PHE A 75 11.03 28.94 -19.82
N GLY A 76 12.32 29.11 -19.52
CA GLY A 76 13.37 28.12 -19.77
C GLY A 76 13.36 27.03 -18.70
N ALA A 77 14.25 27.15 -17.72
CA ALA A 77 14.33 26.25 -16.58
C ALA A 77 14.91 26.97 -15.35
N VAL A 78 14.78 26.39 -14.15
CA VAL A 78 15.35 26.95 -12.91
C VAL A 78 16.02 25.89 -12.05
N SER A 79 17.25 26.19 -11.63
CA SER A 79 18.08 25.34 -10.77
C SER A 79 17.66 25.47 -9.31
N SER A 80 16.53 24.86 -8.94
CA SER A 80 16.06 24.90 -7.55
C SER A 80 17.00 24.13 -6.61
N PRO A 81 17.41 24.71 -5.45
CA PRO A 81 18.28 24.05 -4.49
C PRO A 81 17.59 22.86 -3.82
N THR A 82 18.37 21.83 -3.50
CA THR A 82 17.91 20.61 -2.82
C THR A 82 17.68 20.79 -1.31
N THR A 83 18.14 21.90 -0.74
CA THR A 83 17.98 22.26 0.68
C THR A 83 17.25 23.60 0.83
N LYS A 84 16.67 23.84 2.02
CA LYS A 84 15.92 25.07 2.31
C LYS A 84 16.87 26.25 2.53
N VAL A 85 17.09 27.03 1.47
CA VAL A 85 17.85 28.29 1.51
C VAL A 85 16.96 29.43 2.05
N ALA A 86 17.47 30.21 3.01
CA ALA A 86 16.74 31.35 3.56
C ALA A 86 16.47 32.42 2.47
N GLY A 87 15.26 32.98 2.44
CA GLY A 87 14.83 33.94 1.42
C GLY A 87 14.45 33.33 0.06
N TYR A 88 15.00 32.17 -0.31
CA TYR A 88 14.65 31.52 -1.58
C TYR A 88 13.24 30.92 -1.54
N THR A 89 12.43 31.26 -2.55
CA THR A 89 11.18 30.57 -2.88
C THR A 89 11.21 30.25 -4.37
N SER A 90 10.79 29.03 -4.75
CA SER A 90 10.81 28.59 -6.16
C SER A 90 10.05 29.58 -7.05
N PRO A 91 10.73 30.25 -8.01
CA PRO A 91 10.17 31.38 -8.73
C PRO A 91 9.04 30.95 -9.67
N ILE A 92 9.13 29.77 -10.28
CA ILE A 92 8.04 29.23 -11.11
C ILE A 92 6.76 28.99 -10.31
N VAL A 93 6.86 28.53 -9.05
CA VAL A 93 5.69 28.35 -8.16
C VAL A 93 5.12 29.71 -7.74
N ALA A 94 5.98 30.67 -7.42
CA ALA A 94 5.55 32.04 -7.08
C ALA A 94 4.87 32.74 -8.29
N LEU A 95 5.41 32.53 -9.50
CA LEU A 95 4.91 33.07 -10.76
C LEU A 95 3.56 32.46 -11.13
N ARG A 96 3.43 31.12 -11.06
CA ARG A 96 2.15 30.40 -11.24
C ARG A 96 1.06 30.93 -10.29
N LYS A 97 1.38 31.20 -9.02
CA LYS A 97 0.44 31.80 -8.07
C LYS A 97 0.15 33.28 -8.37
N LYS A 98 1.16 34.12 -8.64
CA LYS A 98 0.99 35.56 -8.92
C LYS A 98 0.26 35.86 -10.23
N LEU A 99 0.36 34.99 -11.24
CA LEU A 99 -0.32 35.07 -12.54
C LEU A 99 -1.56 34.13 -12.65
N ALA A 100 -1.96 33.48 -11.56
CA ALA A 100 -3.11 32.56 -11.51
C ALA A 100 -3.11 31.43 -12.58
N LEU A 101 -1.93 30.93 -12.95
CA LEU A 101 -1.71 29.88 -13.98
C LEU A 101 -2.10 28.50 -13.46
N TYR A 102 -3.41 28.26 -13.35
CA TYR A 102 -3.99 27.14 -12.63
C TYR A 102 -3.92 25.78 -13.34
N ALA A 103 -3.69 25.79 -14.65
CA ALA A 103 -3.53 24.57 -15.44
C ALA A 103 -2.09 24.44 -15.94
N ASN A 104 -1.44 23.32 -15.65
CA ASN A 104 -0.23 22.91 -16.37
C ASN A 104 -0.65 21.84 -17.39
N VAL A 105 -0.48 22.16 -18.68
CA VAL A 105 -0.92 21.34 -19.81
C VAL A 105 0.32 20.71 -20.43
N ARG A 106 0.42 19.38 -20.40
CA ARG A 106 1.57 18.59 -20.87
C ARG A 106 1.14 17.60 -21.96
N PRO A 107 1.25 17.98 -23.25
CA PRO A 107 1.05 17.05 -24.38
C PRO A 107 2.21 16.06 -24.51
N CYS A 108 1.89 14.76 -24.49
CA CYS A 108 2.84 13.69 -24.76
C CYS A 108 2.43 12.98 -26.06
N LYS A 109 3.20 13.22 -27.13
CA LYS A 109 2.98 12.66 -28.47
C LYS A 109 4.26 11.98 -28.99
N THR A 110 4.15 10.72 -29.38
CA THR A 110 5.21 9.99 -30.09
C THR A 110 5.28 10.45 -31.54
N THR A 111 6.45 10.90 -31.98
CA THR A 111 6.70 11.21 -33.40
C THR A 111 7.53 10.10 -34.03
N PRO A 112 7.13 9.53 -35.18
CA PRO A 112 7.98 8.62 -35.95
C PRO A 112 9.31 9.28 -36.31
N SER A 113 10.42 8.59 -36.04
CA SER A 113 11.77 9.11 -36.23
C SER A 113 12.65 8.10 -36.97
N ALA A 114 13.45 8.59 -37.93
CA ALA A 114 14.46 7.77 -38.58
C ALA A 114 15.73 7.58 -37.71
N ALA A 115 15.90 8.41 -36.67
CA ALA A 115 17.10 8.45 -35.83
C ALA A 115 16.98 7.61 -34.55
N PHE A 116 15.78 7.50 -33.98
CA PHE A 116 15.53 6.72 -32.76
C PHE A 116 14.17 6.00 -32.84
N GLN A 117 14.06 4.87 -32.15
CA GLN A 117 12.79 4.16 -31.97
C GLN A 117 12.15 4.60 -30.65
N SER A 118 10.82 4.72 -30.63
CA SER A 118 10.09 4.93 -29.37
C SER A 118 10.29 3.72 -28.44
N PRO A 119 10.45 3.91 -27.12
CA PRO A 119 10.56 2.80 -26.18
C PRO A 119 9.25 1.99 -26.05
N THR A 120 8.12 2.52 -26.54
CA THR A 120 6.83 1.82 -26.57
C THR A 120 6.49 1.30 -27.97
N PRO A 121 5.95 0.07 -28.12
CA PRO A 121 5.51 -0.48 -29.41
C PRO A 121 4.19 0.12 -29.91
N HIS A 122 3.62 1.09 -29.19
CA HIS A 122 2.35 1.73 -29.49
C HIS A 122 2.55 3.25 -29.60
N PRO A 123 1.93 3.92 -30.59
CA PRO A 123 1.99 5.37 -30.69
C PRO A 123 1.20 6.02 -29.55
N ILE A 124 1.77 7.08 -28.98
CA ILE A 124 1.14 7.87 -27.91
C ILE A 124 0.69 9.20 -28.48
N ASP A 125 -0.53 9.60 -28.17
CA ASP A 125 -1.02 10.97 -28.38
C ASP A 125 -2.07 11.24 -27.28
N LEU A 126 -1.61 11.89 -26.21
CA LEU A 126 -2.40 12.24 -25.04
C LEU A 126 -1.98 13.60 -24.48
N VAL A 127 -2.86 14.23 -23.70
CA VAL A 127 -2.56 15.47 -22.97
C VAL A 127 -2.90 15.32 -21.49
N ILE A 128 -1.93 15.58 -20.61
CA ILE A 128 -2.17 15.63 -19.17
C ILE A 128 -2.44 17.09 -18.76
N VAL A 129 -3.54 17.28 -18.03
CA VAL A 129 -4.08 18.57 -17.61
C VAL A 129 -4.09 18.58 -16.09
N ARG A 130 -3.00 19.13 -15.54
CA ARG A 130 -2.66 19.14 -14.12
C ARG A 130 -3.16 20.41 -13.44
N GLU A 131 -3.88 20.26 -12.34
CA GLU A 131 -4.15 21.35 -11.39
C GLU A 131 -2.81 21.86 -10.82
N ASN A 132 -2.59 23.16 -10.76
CA ASN A 132 -1.27 23.77 -10.54
C ASN A 132 -1.21 24.74 -9.34
N THR A 133 -2.26 24.82 -8.49
CA THR A 133 -2.39 25.82 -7.42
C THR A 133 -2.53 25.26 -6.01
N GLU A 134 -3.13 24.07 -5.85
CA GLU A 134 -3.48 23.46 -4.57
C GLU A 134 -2.90 22.03 -4.42
N ASP A 135 -3.67 21.05 -3.92
CA ASP A 135 -3.19 19.77 -3.40
C ASP A 135 -2.19 19.97 -2.23
N LEU A 136 -1.27 19.04 -2.00
CA LEU A 136 -0.13 19.19 -1.06
C LEU A 136 0.80 20.39 -1.41
N TYR A 137 0.73 20.95 -2.62
CA TYR A 137 1.60 22.03 -3.10
C TYR A 137 1.19 23.41 -2.52
N VAL A 138 0.21 23.44 -1.60
CA VAL A 138 0.01 24.57 -0.68
C VAL A 138 1.21 24.78 0.26
N LYS A 139 1.96 23.72 0.60
CA LYS A 139 3.12 23.72 1.51
C LYS A 139 2.81 24.22 2.93
N GLU A 140 1.64 23.86 3.42
CA GLU A 140 1.27 24.00 4.82
C GLU A 140 1.70 22.74 5.56
N GLU A 141 2.95 22.77 6.01
CA GLU A 141 3.65 21.68 6.66
C GLU A 141 4.05 22.07 8.09
N LYS A 142 3.96 21.14 9.04
CA LYS A 142 4.36 21.33 10.44
C LYS A 142 5.17 20.13 10.93
N THR A 143 6.11 20.36 11.82
CA THR A 143 6.86 19.31 12.52
C THR A 143 6.88 19.63 14.01
N TYR A 144 6.60 18.63 14.85
CA TYR A 144 6.54 18.75 16.30
C TYR A 144 7.00 17.44 16.96
N PRO A 145 7.52 17.48 18.21
CA PRO A 145 7.83 16.25 18.94
C PRO A 145 6.56 15.41 19.14
N ASP A 146 6.72 14.09 19.02
CA ASP A 146 5.63 13.16 19.33
C ASP A 146 5.23 13.30 20.81
N PRO A 147 3.93 13.47 21.14
CA PRO A 147 3.44 13.44 22.52
C PRO A 147 3.81 12.16 23.31
N SER A 148 4.13 11.04 22.64
CA SER A 148 4.65 9.82 23.27
C SER A 148 6.12 9.92 23.72
N GLY A 149 6.88 10.85 23.12
CA GLY A 149 8.35 10.91 23.22
C GLY A 149 9.10 10.06 22.19
N GLU A 150 8.43 9.25 21.37
CA GLU A 150 9.06 8.30 20.44
C GLU A 150 9.77 8.95 19.23
N GLY A 151 9.54 10.26 18.97
CA GLY A 151 10.28 10.96 17.92
C GLY A 151 9.74 12.34 17.53
N GLN A 152 9.60 12.56 16.23
CA GLN A 152 9.08 13.78 15.61
C GLN A 152 7.96 13.40 14.64
N ILE A 153 6.79 14.01 14.77
CA ILE A 153 5.68 13.90 13.84
C ILE A 153 5.76 15.06 12.85
N ALA A 154 5.51 14.77 11.56
CA ALA A 154 5.38 15.79 10.53
C ALA A 154 4.04 15.64 9.80
N GLU A 155 3.28 16.74 9.74
CA GLU A 155 1.98 16.82 9.07
C GLU A 155 2.06 17.74 7.86
N ALA A 156 1.31 17.42 6.79
CA ALA A 156 1.18 18.23 5.58
C ALA A 156 -0.29 18.29 5.12
N ILE A 157 -0.80 19.50 4.88
CA ILE A 157 -2.20 19.69 4.48
C ILE A 157 -2.37 19.46 2.96
N LYS A 158 -3.08 18.38 2.59
CA LYS A 158 -3.66 18.25 1.24
C LYS A 158 -4.95 19.06 1.16
N ARG A 159 -4.95 20.17 0.39
CA ARG A 159 -6.15 20.98 0.14
C ARG A 159 -6.68 20.74 -1.28
N ILE A 160 -7.99 20.52 -1.40
CA ILE A 160 -8.71 20.51 -2.68
C ILE A 160 -9.92 21.45 -2.57
N SER A 161 -10.23 22.20 -3.62
CA SER A 161 -11.37 23.11 -3.69
C SER A 161 -12.18 22.93 -4.98
N SER A 162 -13.50 23.13 -4.89
CA SER A 162 -14.37 23.08 -6.07
C SER A 162 -14.00 24.15 -7.10
N LYS A 163 -13.51 25.33 -6.70
CA LYS A 163 -13.16 26.40 -7.66
C LYS A 163 -11.99 26.02 -8.55
N ALA A 164 -10.93 25.39 -8.01
CA ALA A 164 -9.82 24.90 -8.81
C ALA A 164 -10.25 23.67 -9.64
N SER A 165 -10.92 22.70 -9.00
CA SER A 165 -11.42 21.47 -9.63
C SER A 165 -12.35 21.74 -10.83
N TRP A 166 -13.23 22.75 -10.73
CA TRP A 166 -14.12 23.17 -11.81
C TRP A 166 -13.37 23.79 -13.00
N ARG A 167 -12.39 24.67 -12.73
CA ARG A 167 -11.60 25.33 -13.78
C ARG A 167 -10.72 24.32 -14.53
N ILE A 168 -10.03 23.43 -13.81
CA ILE A 168 -9.14 22.43 -14.43
C ILE A 168 -9.92 21.39 -15.25
N ALA A 169 -11.14 21.03 -14.84
CA ALA A 169 -12.02 20.15 -15.61
C ALA A 169 -12.59 20.84 -16.87
N ASN A 170 -12.93 22.13 -16.80
CA ASN A 170 -13.37 22.90 -17.98
C ASN A 170 -12.30 22.95 -19.06
N ILE A 171 -11.06 23.34 -18.72
CA ILE A 171 -9.98 23.41 -19.71
C ILE A 171 -9.61 22.02 -20.26
N ALA A 172 -9.71 20.94 -19.47
CA ALA A 172 -9.55 19.58 -19.96
C ALA A 172 -10.62 19.21 -21.02
N GLY A 173 -11.90 19.52 -20.76
CA GLY A 173 -12.98 19.33 -21.74
C GLY A 173 -12.78 20.16 -23.01
N GLU A 174 -12.29 21.39 -22.89
CA GLU A 174 -12.03 22.26 -24.04
C GLU A 174 -10.83 21.80 -24.88
N ILE A 175 -9.78 21.27 -24.24
CA ILE A 175 -8.66 20.60 -24.93
C ILE A 175 -9.18 19.35 -25.68
N ALA A 176 -10.06 18.55 -25.07
CA ALA A 176 -10.64 17.38 -25.72
C ALA A 176 -11.48 17.76 -26.97
N LEU A 177 -12.30 18.81 -26.87
CA LEU A 177 -13.06 19.36 -28.03
C LEU A 177 -12.14 19.93 -29.13
N ARG A 178 -11.06 20.64 -28.76
CA ARG A 178 -10.06 21.15 -29.74
C ARG A 178 -9.39 19.98 -30.48
N ARG A 179 -8.96 18.95 -29.74
CA ARG A 179 -8.36 17.73 -30.31
C ARG A 179 -9.34 16.98 -31.21
N GLN A 180 -10.62 16.86 -30.82
CA GLN A 180 -11.66 16.28 -31.67
C GLN A 180 -11.77 17.00 -33.02
N LYS A 181 -11.88 18.33 -33.02
CA LYS A 181 -11.96 19.16 -34.24
C LYS A 181 -10.74 19.01 -35.14
N MET A 182 -9.55 18.89 -34.56
CA MET A 182 -8.32 18.62 -35.35
C MET A 182 -8.35 17.23 -36.00
N ARG A 183 -8.84 16.19 -35.30
CA ARG A 183 -9.01 14.84 -35.88
C ARG A 183 -10.02 14.84 -37.03
N GLU A 184 -11.15 15.55 -36.86
CA GLU A 184 -12.18 15.74 -37.88
C GLU A 184 -11.63 16.45 -39.13
N GLN A 185 -10.85 17.53 -38.96
CA GLN A 185 -10.21 18.26 -40.06
C GLN A 185 -9.16 17.44 -40.81
N GLN A 186 -8.39 16.60 -40.09
CA GLN A 186 -7.30 15.81 -40.67
C GLN A 186 -7.76 14.47 -41.28
N GLN A 187 -9.06 14.15 -41.24
CA GLN A 187 -9.64 12.89 -41.73
C GLN A 187 -8.98 11.62 -41.14
N GLN A 188 -8.42 11.74 -39.93
CA GLN A 188 -7.77 10.63 -39.23
C GLN A 188 -8.79 9.74 -38.51
N GLN A 189 -8.33 8.60 -37.99
CA GLN A 189 -9.20 7.57 -37.40
C GLN A 189 -10.17 8.14 -36.36
N GLN A 190 -11.41 7.65 -36.40
CA GLN A 190 -12.50 8.02 -35.51
C GLN A 190 -12.21 7.58 -34.07
N ARG A 191 -11.49 8.46 -33.35
CA ARG A 191 -11.24 8.36 -31.93
C ARG A 191 -12.03 9.44 -31.21
N ASP A 192 -13.06 9.02 -30.49
CA ASP A 192 -13.90 9.89 -29.66
C ASP A 192 -13.06 10.73 -28.70
N ALA A 193 -13.54 11.93 -28.38
CA ALA A 193 -12.95 12.75 -27.32
C ALA A 193 -13.13 12.04 -25.98
N LEU A 194 -12.05 11.86 -25.22
CA LEU A 194 -12.07 11.18 -23.91
C LEU A 194 -11.35 12.03 -22.85
N VAL A 195 -12.02 12.29 -21.73
CA VAL A 195 -11.43 12.89 -20.53
C VAL A 195 -11.45 11.88 -19.38
N THR A 196 -10.25 11.47 -18.95
CA THR A 196 -10.02 10.56 -17.83
C THR A 196 -9.78 11.35 -16.55
N ILE A 197 -10.73 11.33 -15.61
CA ILE A 197 -10.60 11.96 -14.29
C ILE A 197 -9.76 11.05 -13.39
N THR A 198 -8.57 11.51 -13.00
CA THR A 198 -7.66 10.73 -12.15
C THR A 198 -7.82 11.07 -10.67
N HIS A 199 -7.97 10.04 -9.81
CA HIS A 199 -8.22 10.23 -8.38
C HIS A 199 -7.63 9.11 -7.49
N LYS A 200 -7.65 9.27 -6.16
CA LYS A 200 -7.43 8.20 -5.17
C LYS A 200 -8.54 8.16 -4.11
N SER A 201 -9.76 8.53 -4.48
CA SER A 201 -10.95 8.60 -3.61
C SER A 201 -11.36 7.30 -2.87
N ASN A 202 -10.74 6.15 -3.17
CA ASN A 202 -10.89 4.92 -2.37
C ASN A 202 -10.08 4.94 -1.05
N VAL A 203 -9.17 5.92 -0.91
CA VAL A 203 -8.44 6.24 0.32
C VAL A 203 -8.79 7.68 0.75
N LEU A 204 -8.70 8.63 -0.18
CA LEU A 204 -8.97 10.05 0.04
C LEU A 204 -10.43 10.42 -0.29
N SER A 205 -11.36 9.78 0.42
CA SER A 205 -12.81 9.86 0.14
C SER A 205 -13.38 11.27 0.09
N GLN A 206 -12.84 12.21 0.88
CA GLN A 206 -13.28 13.60 0.93
C GLN A 206 -12.59 14.47 -0.14
N THR A 207 -11.27 14.62 -0.11
CA THR A 207 -10.53 15.55 -0.98
C THR A 207 -10.57 15.13 -2.45
N ASP A 208 -10.26 13.87 -2.75
CA ASP A 208 -10.37 13.34 -4.12
C ASP A 208 -11.82 12.99 -4.48
N GLY A 209 -12.72 12.87 -3.51
CA GLY A 209 -14.15 12.80 -3.75
C GLY A 209 -14.68 14.13 -4.33
N LEU A 210 -14.29 15.25 -3.71
CA LEU A 210 -14.64 16.61 -4.12
C LEU A 210 -14.08 16.98 -5.49
N PHE A 211 -12.81 16.65 -5.75
CA PHE A 211 -12.21 16.83 -7.09
C PHE A 211 -13.05 16.13 -8.16
N ARG A 212 -13.38 14.85 -7.90
CA ARG A 212 -14.07 13.97 -8.84
C ARG A 212 -15.53 14.36 -9.09
N SER A 213 -16.29 14.69 -8.05
CA SER A 213 -17.66 15.19 -8.21
C SER A 213 -17.69 16.49 -9.00
N THR A 214 -16.86 17.46 -8.62
CA THR A 214 -16.79 18.78 -9.28
C THR A 214 -16.32 18.65 -10.74
N ALA A 215 -15.35 17.78 -11.03
CA ALA A 215 -14.86 17.54 -12.38
C ALA A 215 -15.93 16.89 -13.27
N ARG A 216 -16.68 15.90 -12.75
CA ARG A 216 -17.82 15.30 -13.45
C ARG A 216 -18.93 16.32 -13.71
N GLU A 217 -19.23 17.19 -12.75
CA GLU A 217 -20.25 18.24 -12.89
C GLU A 217 -19.83 19.27 -13.96
N ALA A 218 -18.57 19.73 -13.93
CA ALA A 218 -18.01 20.62 -14.92
C ALA A 218 -18.03 20.02 -16.34
N LEU A 219 -17.72 18.73 -16.49
CA LEU A 219 -17.77 18.02 -17.77
C LEU A 219 -19.21 17.64 -18.19
N GLY A 220 -20.19 17.74 -17.30
CA GLY A 220 -21.61 17.54 -17.60
C GLY A 220 -22.28 18.71 -18.32
N GLN A 221 -21.58 19.83 -18.54
CA GLN A 221 -22.09 20.97 -19.30
C GLN A 221 -22.40 20.59 -20.76
N ALA A 222 -23.50 21.12 -21.32
CA ALA A 222 -23.96 20.80 -22.68
C ALA A 222 -22.89 21.00 -23.79
N LYS A 223 -21.94 21.94 -23.61
CA LYS A 223 -20.81 22.14 -24.54
C LYS A 223 -19.89 20.91 -24.68
N PHE A 224 -19.87 20.02 -23.68
CA PHE A 224 -19.03 18.82 -23.64
C PHE A 224 -19.80 17.52 -23.96
N SER A 225 -21.04 17.60 -24.46
CA SER A 225 -21.88 16.42 -24.69
C SER A 225 -21.35 15.37 -25.69
N SER A 226 -20.33 15.72 -26.51
CA SER A 226 -19.61 14.77 -27.37
C SER A 226 -18.39 14.11 -26.71
N VAL A 227 -17.99 14.58 -25.52
CA VAL A 227 -16.81 14.12 -24.79
C VAL A 227 -17.19 12.98 -23.86
N LYS A 228 -16.57 11.81 -24.06
CA LYS A 228 -16.68 10.70 -23.12
C LYS A 228 -15.90 11.04 -21.84
N VAL A 229 -16.50 10.75 -20.69
CA VAL A 229 -15.89 10.98 -19.38
C VAL A 229 -15.74 9.64 -18.67
N GLU A 230 -14.53 9.33 -18.22
CA GLU A 230 -14.23 8.15 -17.40
C GLU A 230 -13.47 8.53 -16.12
N GLU A 231 -13.33 7.59 -15.19
CA GLU A 231 -12.61 7.79 -13.94
C GLU A 231 -11.58 6.67 -13.73
N GLN A 232 -10.35 7.01 -13.35
CA GLN A 232 -9.27 6.04 -13.14
C GLN A 232 -8.54 6.32 -11.81
N ILE A 233 -8.25 5.27 -11.06
CA ILE A 233 -7.48 5.39 -9.80
C ILE A 233 -5.99 5.58 -10.14
N VAL A 234 -5.31 6.56 -9.55
CA VAL A 234 -3.97 7.01 -9.97
C VAL A 234 -2.89 5.91 -10.06
N ASP A 235 -2.92 4.89 -9.20
CA ASP A 235 -2.01 3.74 -9.27
C ASP A 235 -2.29 2.84 -10.49
N SER A 236 -3.56 2.49 -10.70
CA SER A 236 -4.01 1.78 -11.90
C SER A 236 -3.85 2.61 -13.18
N MET A 237 -3.88 3.95 -13.08
CA MET A 237 -3.61 4.88 -14.17
C MET A 237 -2.14 4.79 -14.59
N VAL A 238 -1.19 4.87 -13.65
CA VAL A 238 0.24 4.65 -13.93
C VAL A 238 0.47 3.29 -14.58
N TYR A 239 -0.13 2.23 -14.04
CA TYR A 239 0.00 0.87 -14.58
C TYR A 239 -0.52 0.75 -16.03
N LYS A 240 -1.72 1.28 -16.33
CA LYS A 240 -2.27 1.31 -17.68
C LYS A 240 -1.48 2.22 -18.62
N LEU A 241 -0.92 3.33 -18.14
CA LEU A 241 -0.13 4.27 -18.92
C LEU A 241 1.17 3.61 -19.45
N PHE A 242 1.82 2.75 -18.67
CA PHE A 242 3.00 2.00 -19.14
C PHE A 242 2.66 0.86 -20.13
N LEU A 243 1.53 0.17 -19.96
CA LEU A 243 1.18 -0.99 -20.79
C LEU A 243 0.38 -0.64 -22.06
N GLN A 244 -0.46 0.38 -21.98
CA GLN A 244 -1.44 0.70 -23.03
C GLN A 244 -1.76 2.21 -23.11
N PRO A 245 -0.75 3.09 -23.25
CA PRO A 245 -0.92 4.55 -23.25
C PRO A 245 -1.90 5.05 -24.33
N GLN A 246 -2.03 4.32 -25.45
CA GLN A 246 -2.88 4.65 -26.58
C GLN A 246 -4.39 4.73 -26.27
N TYR A 247 -4.84 4.28 -25.09
CA TYR A 247 -6.25 4.42 -24.67
C TYR A 247 -6.59 5.84 -24.19
N TYR A 248 -5.63 6.65 -23.76
CA TYR A 248 -5.87 7.98 -23.17
C TYR A 248 -5.76 9.14 -24.17
N ASP A 249 -6.64 10.13 -24.08
CA ASP A 249 -6.70 11.30 -24.99
C ASP A 249 -6.47 12.60 -24.23
N VAL A 250 -7.30 12.87 -23.21
CA VAL A 250 -7.05 13.90 -22.20
C VAL A 250 -7.17 13.28 -20.81
N ILE A 251 -6.21 13.58 -19.92
CA ILE A 251 -6.17 13.10 -18.54
C ILE A 251 -6.21 14.33 -17.63
N VAL A 252 -7.18 14.42 -16.72
CA VAL A 252 -7.30 15.54 -15.77
C VAL A 252 -7.01 15.04 -14.35
N ALA A 253 -6.15 15.77 -13.61
CA ALA A 253 -5.62 15.29 -12.33
C ALA A 253 -5.32 16.42 -11.32
N PRO A 254 -5.46 16.15 -10.00
CA PRO A 254 -4.91 16.98 -8.92
C PRO A 254 -3.39 17.13 -9.04
N ASN A 255 -2.83 18.15 -8.39
CA ASN A 255 -1.47 18.63 -8.61
C ASN A 255 -0.38 17.54 -8.49
N LEU A 256 -0.37 16.74 -7.40
CA LEU A 256 0.63 15.68 -7.22
C LEU A 256 0.48 14.56 -8.25
N TYR A 257 -0.76 14.19 -8.58
CA TYR A 257 -1.03 13.09 -9.51
C TYR A 257 -0.73 13.50 -10.96
N GLY A 258 -1.01 14.76 -11.31
CA GLY A 258 -0.63 15.35 -12.59
C GLY A 258 0.88 15.46 -12.77
N ASP A 259 1.64 15.78 -11.71
CA ASP A 259 3.11 15.78 -11.72
C ASP A 259 3.63 14.38 -12.12
N LEU A 260 3.32 13.38 -11.28
CA LEU A 260 3.81 12.00 -11.41
C LEU A 260 3.39 11.33 -12.73
N LEU A 261 2.14 11.55 -13.18
CA LEU A 261 1.65 10.98 -14.44
C LEU A 261 2.30 11.62 -15.65
N SER A 262 2.63 12.91 -15.61
CA SER A 262 3.16 13.62 -16.78
C SER A 262 4.66 13.38 -16.97
N ASP A 263 5.43 13.28 -15.89
CA ASP A 263 6.81 12.80 -15.96
C ASP A 263 6.85 11.32 -16.39
N GLY A 264 5.90 10.50 -15.90
CA GLY A 264 5.72 9.11 -16.35
C GLY A 264 5.39 9.00 -17.84
N ALA A 265 4.50 9.84 -18.36
CA ALA A 265 4.17 9.90 -19.79
C ALA A 265 5.34 10.42 -20.65
N ALA A 266 6.13 11.37 -20.13
CA ALA A 266 7.31 11.91 -20.81
C ALA A 266 8.36 10.83 -21.09
N ALA A 267 8.58 9.91 -20.13
CA ALA A 267 9.51 8.79 -20.29
C ALA A 267 9.12 7.84 -21.44
N LEU A 268 7.84 7.73 -21.80
CA LEU A 268 7.36 6.88 -22.88
C LEU A 268 7.61 7.48 -24.28
N VAL A 269 7.75 8.81 -24.39
CA VAL A 269 8.02 9.50 -25.65
C VAL A 269 9.50 9.36 -26.07
N GLY A 270 10.39 9.07 -25.11
CA GLY A 270 11.80 8.72 -25.32
C GLY A 270 12.79 9.65 -24.62
N SER A 271 12.60 10.97 -24.75
CA SER A 271 13.41 11.99 -24.07
C SER A 271 12.52 13.13 -23.57
N LEU A 272 12.83 13.66 -22.37
CA LEU A 272 12.23 14.90 -21.85
C LEU A 272 12.50 16.11 -22.77
N GLY A 273 13.59 16.06 -23.57
CA GLY A 273 13.90 17.05 -24.61
C GLY A 273 12.86 17.13 -25.74
N LEU A 274 11.91 16.21 -25.82
CA LEU A 274 10.81 16.22 -26.79
C LEU A 274 9.48 16.76 -26.23
N VAL A 275 9.36 16.94 -24.91
CA VAL A 275 8.05 17.05 -24.24
C VAL A 275 7.75 18.49 -23.83
N PRO A 276 6.76 19.15 -24.46
CA PRO A 276 6.37 20.51 -24.12
C PRO A 276 5.46 20.58 -22.89
N SER A 277 5.36 21.78 -22.31
CA SER A 277 4.22 22.16 -21.49
C SER A 277 3.82 23.62 -21.68
N ALA A 278 2.62 23.96 -21.21
CA ALA A 278 2.23 25.33 -20.97
C ALA A 278 1.55 25.48 -19.61
N ASN A 279 1.86 26.57 -18.92
CA ASN A 279 1.11 27.03 -17.75
C ASN A 279 0.07 28.04 -18.25
N VAL A 280 -1.21 27.75 -18.02
CA VAL A 280 -2.34 28.51 -18.56
C VAL A 280 -3.14 29.12 -17.40
N GLY A 281 -3.31 30.44 -17.44
CA GLY A 281 -4.26 31.18 -16.61
C GLY A 281 -5.46 31.63 -17.46
N ASP A 282 -6.32 32.48 -16.89
CA ASP A 282 -7.43 33.07 -17.65
C ASP A 282 -6.92 34.22 -18.55
N ASP A 283 -5.92 34.98 -18.08
CA ASP A 283 -5.43 36.21 -18.74
C ASP A 283 -4.15 36.00 -19.59
N ILE A 284 -3.30 35.02 -19.26
CA ILE A 284 -1.98 34.81 -19.88
C ILE A 284 -1.58 33.33 -19.92
N VAL A 285 -0.82 32.95 -20.95
CA VAL A 285 -0.21 31.61 -21.11
C VAL A 285 1.31 31.70 -21.18
N ILE A 286 1.99 30.72 -20.58
CA ILE A 286 3.45 30.61 -20.56
C ILE A 286 3.89 29.22 -21.01
N GLY A 287 4.59 29.13 -22.13
CA GLY A 287 5.25 27.90 -22.58
C GLY A 287 6.46 27.58 -21.70
N GLU A 288 6.56 26.34 -21.23
CA GLU A 288 7.65 25.84 -20.35
C GLU A 288 7.99 24.40 -20.78
N PRO A 289 9.24 24.07 -21.15
CA PRO A 289 9.61 22.69 -21.46
C PRO A 289 9.53 21.80 -20.21
N CYS A 290 9.28 20.50 -20.37
CA CYS A 290 9.22 19.59 -19.21
C CYS A 290 10.60 19.26 -18.60
N HIS A 291 11.71 19.61 -19.25
CA HIS A 291 13.06 19.32 -18.76
C HIS A 291 13.54 20.35 -17.73
N GLY A 292 14.41 19.91 -16.81
CA GLY A 292 15.11 20.80 -15.87
C GLY A 292 16.19 21.67 -16.53
N SER A 293 17.01 22.30 -15.71
CA SER A 293 18.10 23.19 -16.14
C SER A 293 19.36 22.48 -16.67
N ALA A 294 19.47 21.16 -16.48
CA ALA A 294 20.55 20.30 -17.00
C ALA A 294 21.97 20.93 -16.90
N PRO A 295 22.43 21.27 -15.67
CA PRO A 295 23.72 21.94 -15.46
C PRO A 295 24.94 21.09 -15.85
N ASP A 296 24.74 19.79 -16.07
CA ASP A 296 25.70 18.87 -16.65
C ASP A 296 25.99 19.12 -18.13
N ILE A 297 25.12 19.84 -18.85
CA ILE A 297 25.29 20.20 -20.27
C ILE A 297 25.17 21.71 -20.58
N GLU A 298 24.91 22.56 -19.59
CA GLU A 298 24.89 24.03 -19.76
C GLU A 298 26.16 24.55 -20.45
N GLY A 299 25.98 25.44 -21.43
CA GLY A 299 27.06 26.12 -22.15
C GLY A 299 27.75 25.28 -23.22
N LYS A 300 27.36 24.00 -23.40
CA LYS A 300 28.00 23.09 -24.37
C LYS A 300 27.39 23.17 -25.77
N GLY A 301 26.25 23.83 -25.97
CA GLY A 301 25.61 23.97 -27.28
C GLY A 301 24.93 22.68 -27.78
N ILE A 302 24.65 21.74 -26.86
CA ILE A 302 24.08 20.41 -27.16
C ILE A 302 22.68 20.20 -26.56
N ALA A 303 22.12 21.22 -25.90
CA ALA A 303 20.78 21.18 -25.35
C ALA A 303 19.72 20.96 -26.46
N ASN A 304 18.74 20.10 -26.19
CA ASN A 304 17.65 19.82 -27.14
C ASN A 304 16.57 20.93 -27.06
N PRO A 305 16.38 21.76 -28.11
CA PRO A 305 15.39 22.84 -28.07
C PRO A 305 13.96 22.36 -28.35
N ILE A 306 13.74 21.10 -28.74
CA ILE A 306 12.45 20.64 -29.28
C ILE A 306 11.31 20.78 -28.27
N ALA A 307 11.53 20.48 -26.99
CA ALA A 307 10.55 20.71 -25.92
C ALA A 307 10.13 22.19 -25.82
N THR A 308 11.09 23.12 -25.95
CA THR A 308 10.82 24.56 -25.92
C THR A 308 10.11 25.02 -27.19
N ILE A 309 10.56 24.58 -28.36
CA ILE A 309 9.92 24.88 -29.65
C ILE A 309 8.48 24.34 -29.71
N ARG A 310 8.24 23.13 -29.20
CA ARG A 310 6.86 22.61 -29.07
C ARG A 310 6.05 23.38 -28.02
N SER A 311 6.67 23.89 -26.96
CA SER A 311 6.00 24.75 -25.96
C SER A 311 5.59 26.12 -26.54
N VAL A 312 6.34 26.63 -27.54
CA VAL A 312 5.89 27.76 -28.38
C VAL A 312 4.60 27.39 -29.12
N GLY A 313 4.53 26.20 -29.72
CA GLY A 313 3.31 25.68 -30.36
C GLY A 313 2.12 25.63 -29.40
N VAL A 314 2.30 25.06 -28.22
CA VAL A 314 1.23 24.98 -27.20
C VAL A 314 0.80 26.38 -26.73
N MET A 315 1.74 27.30 -26.53
CA MET A 315 1.43 28.71 -26.22
C MET A 315 0.58 29.35 -27.33
N LEU A 316 0.93 29.15 -28.61
CA LEU A 316 0.17 29.67 -29.75
C LEU A 316 -1.25 29.08 -29.86
N GLU A 317 -1.47 27.81 -29.49
CA GLU A 317 -2.83 27.24 -29.40
C GLU A 317 -3.70 27.95 -28.36
N PHE A 318 -3.15 28.28 -27.19
CA PHE A 318 -3.88 29.00 -26.14
C PHE A 318 -4.07 30.50 -26.46
N LEU A 319 -3.17 31.11 -27.23
CA LEU A 319 -3.35 32.44 -27.84
C LEU A 319 -4.38 32.46 -29.00
N ASN A 320 -5.00 31.31 -29.29
CA ASN A 320 -5.97 31.07 -30.37
C ASN A 320 -5.38 31.25 -31.79
N LEU A 321 -4.14 30.79 -31.99
CA LEU A 321 -3.40 30.84 -33.26
C LEU A 321 -3.02 29.42 -33.75
N PRO A 322 -4.01 28.52 -33.99
CA PRO A 322 -3.76 27.11 -34.29
C PRO A 322 -2.99 26.89 -35.61
N GLU A 323 -3.15 27.78 -36.60
CA GLU A 323 -2.40 27.70 -37.87
C GLU A 323 -0.89 27.89 -37.65
N ALA A 324 -0.52 28.84 -36.78
CA ALA A 324 0.88 29.08 -36.42
C ALA A 324 1.44 27.93 -35.56
N ALA A 325 0.66 27.41 -34.60
CA ALA A 325 1.04 26.23 -33.82
C ALA A 325 1.28 24.99 -34.70
N ASN A 326 0.37 24.72 -35.63
CA ASN A 326 0.47 23.60 -36.57
C ASN A 326 1.69 23.73 -37.50
N ALA A 327 2.06 24.94 -37.93
CA ALA A 327 3.29 25.17 -38.68
C ALA A 327 4.55 24.79 -37.88
N VAL A 328 4.60 25.16 -36.59
CA VAL A 328 5.71 24.78 -35.68
C VAL A 328 5.76 23.27 -35.48
N TYR A 329 4.62 22.62 -35.19
CA TYR A 329 4.57 21.17 -35.01
C TYR A 329 4.97 20.41 -36.27
N ALA A 330 4.49 20.82 -37.45
CA ALA A 330 4.83 20.19 -38.72
C ALA A 330 6.33 20.30 -39.04
N ALA A 331 6.96 21.45 -38.77
CA ALA A 331 8.41 21.62 -38.95
C ALA A 331 9.24 20.73 -38.01
N VAL A 332 8.83 20.62 -36.74
CA VAL A 332 9.48 19.75 -35.75
C VAL A 332 9.31 18.28 -36.10
N ASP A 333 8.08 17.85 -36.40
CA ASP A 333 7.79 16.45 -36.73
C ASP A 333 8.46 16.04 -38.06
N ALA A 334 8.61 16.95 -39.03
CA ALA A 334 9.37 16.70 -40.26
C ALA A 334 10.87 16.51 -40.01
N ASN A 335 11.52 17.34 -39.18
CA ASN A 335 12.93 17.15 -38.84
C ASN A 335 13.17 15.83 -38.08
N LEU A 336 12.27 15.47 -37.16
CA LEU A 336 12.34 14.20 -36.43
C LEU A 336 12.16 13.00 -37.38
N ALA A 337 11.19 13.05 -38.29
CA ALA A 337 10.97 12.01 -39.29
C ALA A 337 12.15 11.86 -40.26
N GLU A 338 12.79 12.96 -40.66
CA GLU A 338 13.98 12.94 -41.53
C GLU A 338 15.24 12.44 -40.78
N GLY A 339 15.37 12.74 -39.48
CA GLY A 339 16.42 12.21 -38.62
C GLY A 339 17.85 12.69 -38.93
N LYS A 340 18.02 13.75 -39.73
CA LYS A 340 19.36 14.30 -40.08
C LYS A 340 19.99 15.14 -38.97
N PHE A 341 19.20 15.95 -38.28
CA PHE A 341 19.66 16.85 -37.22
C PHE A 341 19.06 16.42 -35.88
N VAL A 342 19.91 15.86 -35.03
CA VAL A 342 19.54 15.07 -33.85
C VAL A 342 20.47 15.45 -32.70
N SER A 343 19.91 15.85 -31.56
CA SER A 343 20.66 16.18 -30.34
C SER A 343 21.10 14.90 -29.60
N PRO A 344 22.13 14.95 -28.72
CA PRO A 344 22.70 13.74 -28.12
C PRO A 344 21.74 12.90 -27.27
N ASP A 345 20.71 13.52 -26.69
CA ASP A 345 19.63 12.83 -25.94
C ASP A 345 18.72 11.97 -26.82
N LEU A 346 18.72 12.21 -28.14
CA LEU A 346 17.99 11.44 -29.15
C LEU A 346 18.91 10.52 -29.97
N ALA A 347 20.23 10.63 -29.79
CA ALA A 347 21.23 9.90 -30.55
C ALA A 347 21.43 8.48 -30.00
N VAL A 348 20.41 7.63 -30.12
CA VAL A 348 20.51 6.20 -29.77
C VAL A 348 21.54 5.54 -30.68
N GLN A 349 22.75 5.34 -30.15
CA GLN A 349 23.81 4.65 -30.88
C GLN A 349 23.34 3.27 -31.30
N LYS A 350 23.57 2.91 -32.57
CA LYS A 350 23.68 1.50 -32.98
C LYS A 350 24.97 0.89 -32.41
N ALA A 351 25.04 0.81 -31.08
CA ALA A 351 26.00 0.02 -30.34
C ALA A 351 25.68 -1.48 -30.50
N GLY A 352 25.68 -1.96 -31.74
CA GLY A 352 25.82 -3.39 -31.98
C GLY A 352 27.14 -3.83 -31.37
N LEU A 353 27.15 -4.97 -30.67
CA LEU A 353 28.35 -5.54 -30.07
C LEU A 353 29.27 -6.08 -31.17
N SER A 354 29.88 -5.18 -31.93
CA SER A 354 30.98 -5.44 -32.84
C SER A 354 32.21 -5.74 -31.99
N THR A 355 32.36 -7.01 -31.62
CA THR A 355 33.53 -7.57 -30.94
C THR A 355 34.82 -6.93 -31.47
N PRO A 356 35.61 -6.23 -30.64
CA PRO A 356 36.86 -5.63 -31.11
C PRO A 356 37.76 -6.76 -31.60
N LYS A 357 38.03 -6.80 -32.91
CA LYS A 357 38.80 -7.88 -33.52
C LYS A 357 40.19 -7.94 -32.88
N ARG A 358 40.54 -9.10 -32.33
CA ARG A 358 41.94 -9.46 -32.05
C ARG A 358 42.80 -9.09 -33.27
N ARG A 359 43.83 -8.27 -33.06
CA ARG A 359 45.05 -8.34 -33.86
C ARG A 359 46.07 -9.14 -33.06
N ALA A 360 46.69 -10.11 -33.73
CA ALA A 360 47.65 -10.99 -33.11
C ALA A 360 49.07 -10.37 -33.08
N SER A 361 49.93 -11.04 -32.33
CA SER A 361 51.37 -10.79 -32.14
C SER A 361 52.18 -10.57 -33.43
N THR A 362 53.09 -9.59 -33.37
CA THR A 362 54.57 -9.63 -33.58
C THR A 362 55.22 -10.75 -34.43
N PRO A 363 56.46 -10.57 -34.98
CA PRO A 363 57.51 -9.56 -34.70
C PRO A 363 57.75 -8.59 -35.92
N ALA A 364 58.83 -7.81 -36.09
CA ALA A 364 60.15 -7.74 -35.44
C ALA A 364 60.83 -6.34 -35.47
N ASN A 365 62.05 -6.30 -34.92
CA ASN A 365 62.98 -5.17 -34.70
C ASN A 365 63.55 -4.48 -35.96
N LEU A 366 63.93 -3.19 -35.83
CA LEU A 366 65.36 -2.77 -35.88
C LEU A 366 65.62 -1.30 -35.47
N GLY A 367 66.49 -1.09 -34.46
CA GLY A 367 67.24 0.17 -34.20
C GLY A 367 66.56 1.27 -33.37
N GLY A 368 67.31 1.92 -32.47
CA GLY A 368 66.87 3.17 -31.78
C GLY A 368 67.24 3.33 -30.30
N TYR A 369 68.53 3.31 -29.97
CA TYR A 369 69.10 3.45 -28.61
C TYR A 369 68.64 4.71 -27.82
N VAL A 370 68.52 4.60 -26.49
CA VAL A 370 68.18 5.67 -25.52
C VAL A 370 69.40 5.95 -24.63
N PRO A 371 69.60 7.17 -24.09
CA PRO A 371 69.63 7.26 -22.62
C PRO A 371 68.98 8.51 -22.00
N SER A 372 68.35 8.30 -20.85
CA SER A 372 67.94 9.29 -19.82
C SER A 372 69.15 9.57 -18.87
N PRO A 373 69.07 10.28 -17.70
CA PRO A 373 67.90 10.82 -16.99
C PRO A 373 68.07 12.20 -16.27
N SER A 374 66.94 12.73 -15.77
CA SER A 374 66.86 13.47 -14.49
C SER A 374 65.40 13.48 -13.97
N SER A 375 65.23 13.66 -12.65
CA SER A 375 64.01 13.36 -11.85
C SER A 375 64.00 14.27 -10.59
N PRO A 376 63.00 14.24 -9.68
CA PRO A 376 61.53 14.08 -9.83
C PRO A 376 60.67 15.07 -8.97
N ALA A 377 59.38 15.23 -9.30
CA ALA A 377 58.23 15.53 -8.40
C ALA A 377 56.94 15.54 -9.27
N ALA A 378 55.91 14.71 -9.07
CA ALA A 378 54.94 14.62 -7.95
C ALA A 378 53.94 15.80 -7.92
N SER A 379 52.61 15.61 -7.82
CA SER A 379 51.78 14.37 -7.88
C SER A 379 50.26 14.69 -7.89
N GLU A 380 49.45 13.93 -8.64
CA GLU A 380 48.00 13.67 -8.38
C GLU A 380 47.54 12.59 -9.40
N LEU A 381 47.46 11.29 -9.10
CA LEU A 381 46.60 10.54 -8.16
C LEU A 381 45.15 10.28 -8.65
N GLU A 382 45.01 9.53 -9.75
CA GLU A 382 43.78 8.77 -10.02
C GLU A 382 43.60 7.62 -9.00
N PHE A 383 42.94 7.91 -7.88
CA PHE A 383 42.43 6.86 -6.99
C PHE A 383 41.12 6.30 -7.51
N ALA A 384 41.13 5.04 -7.95
CA ALA A 384 39.91 4.29 -8.20
C ALA A 384 39.13 4.09 -6.88
N GLN A 385 38.03 4.83 -6.68
CA GLN A 385 37.19 4.67 -5.50
C GLN A 385 36.51 3.30 -5.50
N PHE A 386 36.89 2.45 -4.54
CA PHE A 386 36.21 1.18 -4.29
C PHE A 386 34.78 1.45 -3.82
N THR A 387 33.82 1.23 -4.71
CA THR A 387 32.39 1.46 -4.48
C THR A 387 31.87 0.46 -3.43
N PRO A 388 31.41 0.89 -2.24
CA PRO A 388 30.96 -0.05 -1.21
C PRO A 388 29.74 -0.86 -1.67
N LEU A 389 29.65 -2.12 -1.23
CA LEU A 389 28.66 -3.10 -1.73
C LEU A 389 27.20 -2.61 -1.75
N ARG A 390 26.83 -1.70 -0.83
CA ARG A 390 25.52 -1.01 -0.79
C ARG A 390 25.16 -0.19 -2.04
N GLN A 391 26.15 0.27 -2.82
CA GLN A 391 25.93 1.07 -4.03
C GLN A 391 25.80 0.21 -5.30
N VAL A 392 26.23 -1.05 -5.27
CA VAL A 392 26.10 -2.01 -6.39
C VAL A 392 24.74 -2.75 -6.35
N LEU A 393 24.09 -2.83 -5.18
CA LEU A 393 22.77 -3.44 -5.03
C LEU A 393 21.64 -2.54 -5.56
N ASP A 394 20.67 -3.15 -6.24
CA ASP A 394 19.51 -2.44 -6.79
C ASP A 394 18.48 -2.04 -5.70
N GLU A 395 17.58 -1.11 -6.03
CA GLU A 395 16.57 -0.62 -5.10
C GLU A 395 15.44 -1.63 -4.79
N ARG A 396 15.32 -2.73 -5.54
CA ARG A 396 14.39 -3.84 -5.25
C ARG A 396 14.99 -4.79 -4.20
N CYS A 397 16.27 -5.13 -4.31
CA CYS A 397 17.02 -5.89 -3.30
C CYS A 397 17.13 -5.13 -1.98
N LYS A 398 17.51 -3.84 -2.02
CA LYS A 398 17.51 -2.96 -0.84
C LYS A 398 16.12 -2.89 -0.17
N ARG A 399 15.03 -2.86 -0.95
CA ARG A 399 13.66 -2.89 -0.41
C ARG A 399 13.23 -4.25 0.14
N ARG A 400 13.72 -5.38 -0.41
CA ARG A 400 13.55 -6.72 0.19
C ARG A 400 14.27 -6.84 1.53
N ILE A 401 15.52 -6.39 1.61
CA ILE A 401 16.31 -6.36 2.85
C ILE A 401 15.59 -5.53 3.94
N ARG A 402 15.03 -4.37 3.58
CA ARG A 402 14.23 -3.53 4.50
C ARG A 402 12.85 -4.11 4.89
N ARG A 403 12.34 -5.13 4.19
CA ARG A 403 11.02 -5.74 4.48
C ARG A 403 11.08 -7.01 5.31
N ASN A 404 12.22 -7.70 5.33
CA ASN A 404 12.35 -9.03 5.91
C ASN A 404 13.04 -9.00 7.30
N GLY A 405 12.53 -8.19 8.23
CA GLY A 405 12.88 -8.29 9.66
C GLY A 405 14.21 -7.68 10.11
N LEU A 406 14.96 -6.97 9.25
CA LEU A 406 16.20 -6.30 9.64
C LEU A 406 15.99 -4.96 10.38
N SER A 407 14.76 -4.57 10.71
CA SER A 407 14.45 -3.31 11.39
C SER A 407 14.92 -3.26 12.83
N GLU A 408 14.74 -4.35 13.59
CA GLU A 408 15.17 -4.44 15.00
C GLU A 408 16.70 -4.42 15.07
N VAL A 409 17.38 -5.40 14.49
CA VAL A 409 18.86 -5.47 14.47
C VAL A 409 19.54 -4.20 13.91
N VAL A 410 18.91 -3.45 12.99
CA VAL A 410 19.45 -2.16 12.48
C VAL A 410 19.06 -0.96 13.35
N ASN A 411 18.01 -1.05 14.15
CA ASN A 411 17.72 -0.10 15.23
C ASN A 411 18.64 -0.36 16.43
N ASP A 412 18.88 -1.62 16.80
CA ASP A 412 19.77 -2.05 17.88
C ASP A 412 21.22 -1.66 17.54
N TYR A 413 21.71 -2.00 16.34
CA TYR A 413 23.01 -1.51 15.87
C TYR A 413 23.07 0.04 15.78
N GLN A 414 21.93 0.74 15.72
CA GLN A 414 21.89 2.21 15.79
C GLN A 414 21.78 2.75 17.21
N SER A 415 21.16 2.06 18.17
CA SER A 415 21.19 2.42 19.59
C SER A 415 22.56 2.14 20.16
N GLU A 416 23.11 0.93 19.97
CA GLU A 416 24.50 0.57 20.28
C GLU A 416 25.48 1.60 19.69
N LYS A 417 25.29 2.02 18.44
CA LYS A 417 26.17 3.02 17.82
C LYS A 417 25.99 4.42 18.40
N ARG A 418 24.76 4.84 18.75
CA ARG A 418 24.50 6.12 19.44
C ARG A 418 25.12 6.11 20.83
N GLU A 419 24.92 5.02 21.58
CA GLU A 419 25.47 4.77 22.91
C GLU A 419 27.01 4.74 22.88
N ASN A 420 27.62 4.01 21.94
CA ASN A 420 29.07 4.05 21.69
C ASN A 420 29.56 5.47 21.36
N THR A 421 28.82 6.28 20.59
CA THR A 421 29.19 7.69 20.37
C THR A 421 28.97 8.60 21.58
N HIS A 422 28.03 8.24 22.47
CA HIS A 422 27.77 8.94 23.73
C HIS A 422 28.89 8.65 24.74
N LEU A 423 29.17 7.38 24.99
CA LEU A 423 30.29 6.90 25.82
C LEU A 423 31.63 7.47 25.35
N ARG A 424 31.88 7.55 24.03
CA ARG A 424 33.07 8.22 23.49
C ARG A 424 33.12 9.73 23.75
N HIS A 425 31.99 10.43 23.72
CA HIS A 425 31.93 11.84 24.12
C HIS A 425 32.08 12.02 25.63
N GLU A 426 31.54 11.11 26.43
CA GLU A 426 31.63 11.14 27.89
C GLU A 426 33.05 10.85 28.38
N ILE A 427 33.71 9.81 27.84
CA ILE A 427 35.13 9.53 28.06
C ILE A 427 35.96 10.77 27.70
N ARG A 428 35.75 11.35 26.50
CA ARG A 428 36.49 12.56 26.06
C ARG A 428 36.27 13.75 26.99
N ARG A 429 35.01 13.98 27.42
CA ARG A 429 34.63 15.06 28.35
C ARG A 429 35.24 14.86 29.72
N LYS A 430 35.23 13.64 30.26
CA LYS A 430 35.87 13.29 31.54
C LYS A 430 37.39 13.42 31.44
N ASP A 431 38.02 13.00 30.33
CA ASP A 431 39.45 13.19 30.06
C ASP A 431 39.84 14.69 29.99
N GLU A 432 38.98 15.54 29.42
CA GLU A 432 39.16 16.99 29.39
C GLU A 432 38.95 17.64 30.78
N GLN A 433 37.96 17.19 31.55
CA GLN A 433 37.76 17.62 32.95
C GLN A 433 38.91 17.20 33.87
N LEU A 434 39.41 15.97 33.71
CA LEU A 434 40.58 15.43 34.41
C LEU A 434 41.83 16.25 34.09
N LYS A 435 42.08 16.56 32.82
CA LYS A 435 43.19 17.46 32.42
C LYS A 435 43.06 18.85 33.04
N GLN A 436 41.86 19.43 33.07
CA GLN A 436 41.62 20.73 33.71
C GLN A 436 41.84 20.67 35.23
N MET A 437 41.35 19.65 35.93
CA MET A 437 41.54 19.51 37.38
C MET A 437 43.01 19.19 37.74
N ARG A 438 43.71 18.34 36.98
CA ARG A 438 45.16 18.14 37.14
C ARG A 438 45.96 19.43 36.89
N GLN A 439 45.58 20.26 35.91
CA GLN A 439 46.20 21.58 35.70
C GLN A 439 45.93 22.57 36.84
N GLN A 440 44.71 22.59 37.39
CA GLN A 440 44.36 23.41 38.57
C GLN A 440 45.14 22.95 39.82
N LEU A 441 45.26 21.63 40.02
CA LEU A 441 46.03 21.01 41.09
C LEU A 441 47.53 21.32 40.97
N GLU A 442 48.11 21.27 39.76
CA GLU A 442 49.49 21.73 39.53
C GLU A 442 49.66 23.24 39.81
N ALA A 443 48.71 24.08 39.37
CA ALA A 443 48.76 25.51 39.66
C ALA A 443 48.68 25.80 41.17
N ALA A 444 47.85 25.08 41.91
CA ALA A 444 47.70 25.17 43.36
C ALA A 444 48.92 24.61 44.14
N LYS A 445 49.63 23.61 43.58
CA LYS A 445 50.90 23.08 44.12
C LYS A 445 52.11 23.99 43.82
N ARG A 446 52.00 24.94 42.88
CA ARG A 446 53.05 25.91 42.53
C ARG A 446 53.00 27.21 43.36
N GLN A 447 52.03 27.37 44.26
CA GLN A 447 51.95 28.49 45.20
C GLN A 447 52.29 28.02 46.63
N PRO A 448 52.97 28.84 47.46
CA PRO A 448 53.29 28.48 48.85
C PRO A 448 52.01 28.47 49.69
N GLN A 449 51.57 27.28 50.11
CA GLN A 449 50.25 27.09 50.71
C GLN A 449 50.17 27.51 52.19
N THR A 450 49.06 28.13 52.56
CA THR A 450 48.59 28.20 53.96
C THR A 450 47.67 27.02 54.29
N GLY A 451 47.47 26.71 55.58
CA GLY A 451 46.81 25.48 56.02
C GLY A 451 45.40 25.23 55.45
N GLU A 452 44.61 26.29 55.21
CA GLU A 452 43.28 26.17 54.58
C GLU A 452 43.35 25.78 53.09
N GLN A 453 44.43 26.13 52.40
CA GLN A 453 44.63 25.80 50.98
C GLN A 453 45.06 24.35 50.81
N ALA A 454 45.82 23.79 51.76
CA ALA A 454 46.23 22.38 51.74
C ALA A 454 45.01 21.44 51.66
N VAL A 455 44.02 21.65 52.53
CA VAL A 455 42.74 20.92 52.57
C VAL A 455 41.97 21.06 51.25
N GLN A 456 42.03 22.22 50.59
CA GLN A 456 41.42 22.40 49.27
C GLN A 456 42.15 21.60 48.18
N THR A 457 43.49 21.51 48.20
CA THR A 457 44.23 20.61 47.28
C THR A 457 43.94 19.14 47.54
N GLU A 458 43.75 18.70 48.78
CA GLU A 458 43.36 17.31 49.09
C GLU A 458 41.94 17.00 48.58
N ALA A 459 40.98 17.92 48.78
CA ALA A 459 39.63 17.80 48.26
C ALA A 459 39.55 17.83 46.71
N VAL A 460 40.48 18.51 46.04
CA VAL A 460 40.64 18.45 44.58
C VAL A 460 41.33 17.16 44.14
N GLN A 461 42.35 16.69 44.86
CA GLN A 461 43.02 15.41 44.58
C GLN A 461 42.03 14.24 44.64
N SER A 462 41.29 14.09 45.74
CA SER A 462 40.29 13.03 45.91
C SER A 462 39.23 13.02 44.79
N ARG A 463 38.93 14.16 44.18
CA ARG A 463 37.95 14.27 43.08
C ARG A 463 38.56 14.13 41.69
N VAL A 464 39.89 14.24 41.56
CA VAL A 464 40.64 13.76 40.40
C VAL A 464 40.66 12.24 40.42
N ASP A 465 40.96 11.64 41.58
CA ASP A 465 41.04 10.19 41.77
C ASP A 465 39.67 9.51 41.52
N GLU A 466 38.57 10.11 42.01
CA GLU A 466 37.17 9.70 41.73
C GLU A 466 36.85 9.69 40.22
N VAL A 467 37.20 10.75 39.49
CA VAL A 467 36.98 10.86 38.03
C VAL A 467 37.88 9.90 37.24
N GLU A 468 39.07 9.57 37.75
CA GLU A 468 39.97 8.57 37.18
C GLU A 468 39.43 7.14 37.35
N GLU A 469 38.80 6.83 38.47
CA GLU A 469 38.05 5.58 38.64
C GLU A 469 36.83 5.49 37.70
N GLU A 470 36.03 6.55 37.58
CA GLU A 470 34.90 6.59 36.64
C GLU A 470 35.36 6.33 35.19
N LEU A 471 36.41 7.03 34.73
CA LEU A 471 37.02 6.82 33.41
C LEU A 471 37.52 5.38 33.23
N SER A 472 38.11 4.81 34.28
CA SER A 472 38.61 3.43 34.27
C SER A 472 37.50 2.38 34.28
N ARG A 473 36.28 2.72 34.73
CA ARG A 473 35.08 1.88 34.60
C ARG A 473 34.48 2.03 33.19
N LEU A 474 34.31 3.27 32.70
CA LEU A 474 33.83 3.61 31.35
C LEU A 474 34.68 2.99 30.23
N ARG A 475 36.01 2.96 30.38
CA ARG A 475 36.92 2.32 29.41
C ARG A 475 36.85 0.80 29.43
N ARG A 476 36.67 0.17 30.61
CA ARG A 476 36.44 -1.28 30.73
C ARG A 476 35.13 -1.72 30.08
N SER A 477 34.04 -0.96 30.27
CA SER A 477 32.78 -1.19 29.53
C SER A 477 32.90 -0.97 28.02
N PHE A 478 33.96 -0.32 27.54
CA PHE A 478 34.24 -0.14 26.11
C PHE A 478 35.08 -1.27 25.49
N GLY A 479 35.54 -2.26 26.28
CA GLY A 479 36.27 -3.43 25.79
C GLY A 479 37.68 -3.15 25.25
N LEU A 480 38.31 -2.04 25.66
CA LEU A 480 39.68 -1.69 25.27
C LEU A 480 40.71 -2.16 26.30
N ASP A 481 40.82 -3.48 26.46
CA ASP A 481 41.94 -4.09 27.20
C ASP A 481 43.19 -4.17 26.30
N THR A 482 43.91 -3.06 26.21
CA THR A 482 45.32 -3.03 25.77
C THR A 482 46.00 -1.79 26.34
N GLU A 483 47.13 -1.97 27.03
CA GLU A 483 47.89 -0.88 27.66
C GLU A 483 48.37 0.17 26.63
N PRO A 484 48.43 1.46 27.01
CA PRO A 484 48.65 2.55 26.05
C PRO A 484 50.14 2.75 25.73
N GLU A 485 50.64 2.08 24.68
CA GLU A 485 51.91 2.50 24.08
C GLU A 485 51.79 3.88 23.42
N VAL A 486 52.78 4.73 23.69
CA VAL A 486 52.73 6.17 23.44
C VAL A 486 53.11 6.49 22.00
N LEU A 487 52.15 6.90 21.18
CA LEU A 487 52.41 7.56 19.91
C LEU A 487 52.73 9.05 20.14
N VAL A 488 53.99 9.35 20.42
CA VAL A 488 54.51 10.74 20.43
C VAL A 488 54.71 11.23 19.00
N ASP A 489 54.34 12.48 18.74
CA ASP A 489 54.68 13.19 17.50
C ASP A 489 56.21 13.23 17.31
N ILE A 490 56.71 12.52 16.29
CA ILE A 490 58.07 12.77 15.78
C ILE A 490 57.97 13.91 14.75
N SER A 491 57.99 15.14 15.29
CA SER A 491 58.61 16.24 14.57
C SER A 491 60.07 15.88 14.28
N TRP A 492 60.61 16.37 13.17
CA TRP A 492 62.05 16.30 12.92
C TRP A 492 62.81 17.10 13.97
N ASP A 493 63.51 16.43 14.90
CA ASP A 493 64.88 16.81 15.27
C ASP A 493 65.61 15.80 16.20
N HIS A 494 66.84 15.45 15.82
CA HIS A 494 67.95 14.94 16.66
C HIS A 494 67.87 13.52 17.32
N VAL A 495 69.06 12.98 17.62
CA VAL A 495 69.40 11.52 17.79
C VAL A 495 70.70 11.40 18.64
N PRO A 496 71.06 10.30 19.38
CA PRO A 496 70.33 9.28 20.17
C PRO A 496 70.89 9.07 21.62
N ARG A 497 70.38 8.11 22.43
CA ARG A 497 71.16 7.00 23.11
C ARG A 497 70.43 6.20 24.24
N ARG A 498 70.37 4.86 24.05
CA ARG A 498 70.39 3.70 25.00
C ARG A 498 69.94 3.83 26.49
N GLY A 499 68.94 3.02 26.89
CA GLY A 499 69.19 1.66 27.46
C GLY A 499 68.68 1.26 28.88
N GLY A 500 67.92 0.15 28.97
CA GLY A 500 67.83 -0.74 30.17
C GLY A 500 66.47 -0.85 30.92
N GLY A 501 66.02 -2.09 31.22
CA GLY A 501 64.91 -2.43 32.17
C GLY A 501 65.45 -3.20 33.40
N PRO A 502 64.77 -4.21 34.02
CA PRO A 502 63.40 -4.75 33.82
C PRO A 502 62.67 -5.24 35.15
N ARG A 503 61.57 -6.04 35.04
CA ARG A 503 60.97 -7.01 36.04
C ARG A 503 60.17 -6.44 37.27
N SER A 504 59.25 -7.15 37.98
CA SER A 504 58.52 -8.44 37.79
C SER A 504 57.43 -8.73 38.88
N ALA A 505 56.30 -9.39 38.49
CA ALA A 505 55.41 -10.33 39.23
C ALA A 505 54.61 -9.99 40.54
N GLY A 506 53.26 -10.08 40.48
CA GLY A 506 52.44 -11.22 40.99
C GLY A 506 51.88 -11.27 42.44
N GLY A 507 50.61 -11.74 42.61
CA GLY A 507 50.08 -12.31 43.88
C GLY A 507 48.57 -12.06 44.21
N ASP A 508 47.80 -13.11 44.53
CA ASP A 508 46.34 -13.10 44.85
C ASP A 508 46.00 -12.88 46.35
N THR A 509 44.72 -12.59 46.70
CA THR A 509 43.83 -13.35 47.66
C THR A 509 42.50 -12.62 48.06
N ILE A 510 41.56 -13.33 48.71
CA ILE A 510 40.19 -12.91 49.16
C ILE A 510 40.00 -13.26 50.66
N PRO A 511 39.12 -12.60 51.45
CA PRO A 511 37.98 -13.33 52.07
C PRO A 511 36.67 -12.51 52.40
N ILE A 512 35.70 -13.22 53.01
CA ILE A 512 34.23 -12.98 53.23
C ILE A 512 33.89 -12.50 54.67
N PHE A 513 32.66 -11.98 54.97
CA PHE A 513 31.91 -12.16 56.26
C PHE A 513 30.42 -11.68 56.27
N GLU A 514 29.62 -12.12 57.27
CA GLU A 514 28.14 -12.03 57.48
C GLU A 514 27.78 -11.68 58.99
N ASP A 515 26.56 -11.59 59.59
CA ASP A 515 25.10 -11.66 59.24
C ASP A 515 24.17 -11.07 60.41
N GLU A 516 22.84 -11.24 60.31
CA GLU A 516 21.76 -11.44 61.35
C GLU A 516 20.83 -10.31 61.96
N ALA A 517 19.51 -10.64 61.98
CA ALA A 517 18.47 -10.52 63.07
C ALA A 517 17.40 -9.36 63.26
N ALA A 518 16.16 -9.62 62.76
CA ALA A 518 14.82 -9.69 63.44
C ALA A 518 13.95 -8.50 64.04
N ASP A 519 12.77 -8.25 63.40
CA ASP A 519 11.35 -8.10 63.90
C ASP A 519 10.87 -7.14 65.05
N PRO A 520 9.54 -6.78 65.20
CA PRO A 520 8.29 -7.21 64.51
C PRO A 520 7.24 -6.11 64.07
N LEU A 521 6.07 -6.57 63.58
CA LEU A 521 4.81 -5.92 63.08
C LEU A 521 4.00 -4.98 64.05
N PRO A 522 3.00 -4.12 63.64
CA PRO A 522 1.85 -4.48 62.75
C PRO A 522 1.07 -3.43 61.88
N ALA A 523 0.40 -3.96 60.83
CA ALA A 523 -0.95 -3.68 60.27
C ALA A 523 -1.39 -2.34 59.57
N ALA A 524 -1.62 -2.45 58.24
CA ALA A 524 -2.68 -1.80 57.39
C ALA A 524 -2.65 -0.26 57.16
N PRO A 525 -3.15 0.30 56.02
CA PRO A 525 -4.13 -0.24 55.05
C PRO A 525 -3.65 -0.32 53.57
N SER A 526 -4.56 -0.65 52.64
CA SER A 526 -4.28 -1.01 51.23
C SER A 526 -4.61 0.06 50.17
N PRO A 527 -3.91 0.06 49.00
CA PRO A 527 -4.12 0.99 47.87
C PRO A 527 -5.23 0.53 46.88
N PRO A 528 -5.66 1.40 45.92
CA PRO A 528 -6.81 1.15 45.04
C PRO A 528 -6.49 0.38 43.73
N LEU A 529 -7.55 -0.10 43.06
CA LEU A 529 -7.51 -0.82 41.77
C LEU A 529 -7.86 0.08 40.56
N PRO A 530 -7.39 -0.24 39.33
CA PRO A 530 -7.64 0.54 38.11
C PRO A 530 -9.03 0.29 37.47
N LEU A 531 -9.35 1.12 36.47
CA LEU A 531 -10.64 1.19 35.77
C LEU A 531 -10.73 0.27 34.54
N VAL A 532 -11.96 -0.02 34.10
CA VAL A 532 -12.32 -0.87 32.93
C VAL A 532 -13.26 -0.08 31.99
N PRO A 533 -13.23 -0.27 30.65
CA PRO A 533 -13.95 0.58 29.69
C PRO A 533 -15.49 0.60 29.80
N VAL A 534 -16.10 1.57 29.13
CA VAL A 534 -17.55 1.85 29.18
C VAL A 534 -18.17 1.69 27.79
N GLU A 535 -18.95 0.62 27.59
CA GLU A 535 -19.93 0.55 26.47
C GLU A 535 -21.15 -0.33 26.83
N ASP A 536 -20.96 -1.48 27.50
CA ASP A 536 -22.04 -2.43 27.91
C ASP A 536 -23.12 -1.91 28.89
N ARG A 537 -23.09 -0.65 29.32
CA ARG A 537 -24.00 -0.12 30.36
C ARG A 537 -25.34 0.44 29.85
N VAL A 538 -25.51 0.63 28.54
CA VAL A 538 -26.69 1.31 27.98
C VAL A 538 -27.85 0.34 27.70
N GLU A 539 -27.59 -0.85 27.16
CA GLU A 539 -28.68 -1.79 26.80
C GLU A 539 -29.36 -2.41 28.04
N ALA A 540 -28.58 -2.73 29.08
CA ALA A 540 -29.10 -3.29 30.32
C ALA A 540 -30.02 -2.33 31.10
N THR A 541 -29.83 -1.02 30.95
CA THR A 541 -30.67 0.01 31.57
C THR A 541 -31.95 0.30 30.79
N LEU A 542 -31.91 0.20 29.45
CA LEU A 542 -33.13 0.28 28.62
C LEU A 542 -34.06 -0.93 28.84
N MET A 543 -33.53 -2.16 28.76
CA MET A 543 -34.34 -3.38 28.87
C MET A 543 -35.01 -3.54 30.25
N SER A 544 -34.40 -3.01 31.31
CA SER A 544 -34.99 -3.00 32.66
C SER A 544 -36.08 -1.93 32.83
N LEU A 545 -35.98 -0.81 32.11
CA LEU A 545 -37.02 0.23 32.10
C LEU A 545 -38.31 -0.26 31.42
N GLU A 546 -38.21 -0.89 30.24
CA GLU A 546 -39.37 -1.42 29.51
C GLU A 546 -40.09 -2.54 30.28
N LEU A 547 -39.34 -3.42 30.95
CA LEU A 547 -39.91 -4.46 31.82
C LEU A 547 -40.63 -3.90 33.07
N SER A 548 -40.36 -2.65 33.46
CA SER A 548 -41.06 -1.99 34.56
C SER A 548 -42.42 -1.43 34.13
N SER A 549 -42.48 -0.70 33.01
CA SER A 549 -43.74 -0.11 32.52
C SER A 549 -44.76 -1.17 32.10
N ALA A 550 -44.30 -2.26 31.50
CA ALA A 550 -45.13 -3.42 31.13
C ALA A 550 -45.72 -4.18 32.33
N ARG A 551 -45.17 -4.00 33.55
CA ARG A 551 -45.77 -4.52 34.79
C ARG A 551 -46.80 -3.56 35.37
N GLN A 552 -46.46 -2.27 35.43
CA GLN A 552 -47.32 -1.24 36.01
C GLN A 552 -48.67 -1.15 35.27
N ALA A 553 -48.64 -1.13 33.93
CA ALA A 553 -49.85 -1.14 33.09
C ALA A 553 -50.76 -2.37 33.28
N LYS A 554 -50.24 -3.47 33.86
CA LYS A 554 -51.00 -4.68 34.16
C LYS A 554 -51.67 -4.63 35.54
N GLU A 555 -51.08 -3.93 36.51
CA GLU A 555 -51.67 -3.75 37.84
C GLU A 555 -52.81 -2.72 37.81
N ASP A 556 -52.66 -1.62 37.08
CA ASP A 556 -53.72 -0.61 36.89
C ASP A 556 -55.00 -1.23 36.29
N MET A 557 -54.86 -2.14 35.31
CA MET A 557 -56.01 -2.82 34.70
C MET A 557 -56.75 -3.71 35.71
N LEU A 558 -56.03 -4.39 36.61
CA LEU A 558 -56.63 -5.24 37.65
C LEU A 558 -57.37 -4.43 38.73
N HIS A 559 -56.85 -3.25 39.09
CA HIS A 559 -57.52 -2.39 40.06
C HIS A 559 -58.82 -1.76 39.55
N SER A 560 -59.01 -1.64 38.23
CA SER A 560 -60.24 -1.10 37.64
C SER A 560 -61.50 -1.96 37.89
N PHE A 561 -61.36 -3.29 37.88
CA PHE A 561 -62.50 -4.22 37.98
C PHE A 561 -63.02 -4.44 39.41
N SER A 562 -62.26 -4.07 40.44
CA SER A 562 -62.58 -4.40 41.84
C SER A 562 -63.50 -3.39 42.56
N ARG A 563 -64.06 -2.38 41.86
CA ARG A 563 -64.75 -1.24 42.49
C ARG A 563 -66.25 -1.10 42.24
N ASN A 564 -66.87 -1.92 41.40
CA ASN A 564 -68.25 -1.67 40.94
C ASN A 564 -69.20 -2.88 41.08
N SER A 565 -69.17 -3.58 42.22
CA SER A 565 -70.16 -4.61 42.56
C SER A 565 -70.34 -4.82 44.07
N GLY A 566 -71.41 -4.25 44.67
CA GLY A 566 -71.90 -4.67 45.99
C GLY A 566 -72.61 -3.61 46.85
N SER A 567 -73.77 -3.99 47.38
CA SER A 567 -74.50 -3.43 48.54
C SER A 567 -75.26 -2.09 48.39
N PHE A 568 -76.59 -2.18 48.54
CA PHE A 568 -77.54 -1.35 49.32
C PHE A 568 -78.94 -1.80 48.84
N ASP A 569 -79.55 -2.83 49.42
CA ASP A 569 -80.30 -2.88 50.70
C ASP A 569 -81.79 -2.48 50.56
N THR A 570 -82.64 -3.16 51.32
CA THR A 570 -84.10 -3.08 51.24
C THR A 570 -84.71 -2.67 52.58
N ASP A 571 -85.47 -1.58 52.59
CA ASP A 571 -86.82 -1.48 53.17
C ASP A 571 -87.23 -0.01 53.31
N ASP A 572 -88.43 0.36 52.84
CA ASP A 572 -89.23 1.42 53.47
C ASP A 572 -90.74 1.25 53.17
N LEU A 573 -91.60 1.96 53.90
CA LEU A 573 -92.93 1.45 54.30
C LEU A 573 -94.16 2.33 53.95
N LEU A 574 -95.29 1.63 53.69
CA LEU A 574 -96.70 2.13 53.76
C LEU A 574 -97.09 3.14 52.63
N ASN A 575 -98.36 3.52 52.39
CA ASN A 575 -99.60 3.41 53.19
C ASN A 575 -100.90 3.22 52.33
N PHE A 576 -102.09 3.35 52.95
CA PHE A 576 -103.41 2.90 52.48
C PHE A 576 -104.37 3.95 51.85
N ALA A 577 -105.32 3.43 51.03
CA ALA A 577 -106.75 3.82 50.84
C ALA A 577 -107.19 5.12 50.13
N ASP A 578 -108.30 5.01 49.36
CA ASP A 578 -109.59 5.69 49.62
C ASP A 578 -110.80 4.94 48.96
N VAL A 579 -111.93 5.60 48.64
CA VAL A 579 -113.31 5.04 48.65
C VAL A 579 -114.26 5.63 47.55
N ALA A 580 -115.51 5.10 47.49
CA ALA A 580 -116.75 5.55 46.78
C ALA A 580 -116.99 5.02 45.34
N SER A 581 -118.10 4.34 44.94
CA SER A 581 -119.55 4.24 45.32
C SER A 581 -120.48 5.21 44.56
N GLY A 582 -121.65 4.84 44.00
CA GLY A 582 -122.40 3.57 43.82
C GLY A 582 -123.30 3.65 42.55
N PRO A 583 -124.53 3.09 42.45
CA PRO A 583 -125.30 2.26 43.39
C PRO A 583 -126.04 0.99 42.83
N GLU A 584 -126.35 0.09 43.76
CA GLU A 584 -127.44 -0.94 43.90
C GLU A 584 -128.18 -1.65 42.72
N GLY A 585 -128.48 -2.96 42.92
CA GLY A 585 -129.20 -3.82 41.97
C GLY A 585 -129.82 -5.16 42.49
N SER A 586 -130.00 -5.34 43.81
CA SER A 586 -130.80 -6.41 44.48
C SER A 586 -130.35 -7.90 44.49
N ALA A 587 -130.48 -8.51 45.69
CA ALA A 587 -130.66 -9.94 46.05
C ALA A 587 -129.59 -11.02 45.73
N GLY A 588 -129.33 -11.92 46.71
CA GLY A 588 -128.64 -13.22 46.47
C GLY A 588 -127.51 -13.64 47.45
N ASN A 589 -127.69 -13.55 48.77
CA ASN A 589 -126.59 -13.73 49.73
C ASN A 589 -126.19 -15.21 50.00
N ARG A 590 -124.95 -15.61 49.64
CA ARG A 590 -124.19 -16.70 50.30
C ARG A 590 -122.66 -16.49 50.23
N ARG A 591 -122.08 -15.93 51.30
CA ARG A 591 -120.62 -15.74 51.42
C ARG A 591 -119.86 -17.08 51.52
N ARG A 592 -118.90 -17.34 50.62
CA ARG A 592 -117.70 -18.14 50.89
C ARG A 592 -116.49 -17.19 51.01
N ARG A 593 -115.49 -17.53 51.82
CA ARG A 593 -114.26 -16.73 51.97
C ARG A 593 -113.55 -16.63 50.63
N MET A 594 -113.41 -15.42 50.06
CA MET A 594 -112.46 -15.21 48.97
C MET A 594 -111.05 -15.33 49.53
N ASN A 595 -110.23 -16.13 48.87
CA ASN A 595 -108.86 -16.42 49.31
C ASN A 595 -107.95 -15.25 48.92
N VAL A 596 -107.25 -14.65 49.89
CA VAL A 596 -106.33 -13.52 49.64
C VAL A 596 -105.22 -13.91 48.65
N GLN A 597 -104.84 -15.20 48.62
CA GLN A 597 -103.90 -15.73 47.62
C GLN A 597 -104.48 -15.76 46.20
N GLU A 598 -105.80 -15.91 46.02
CA GLU A 598 -106.45 -15.87 44.69
C GLU A 598 -106.37 -14.47 44.10
N ILE A 599 -106.73 -13.45 44.90
CA ILE A 599 -106.68 -12.05 44.50
C ILE A 599 -105.22 -11.62 44.27
N ARG A 600 -104.29 -12.03 45.14
CA ARG A 600 -102.86 -11.73 44.96
C ARG A 600 -102.31 -12.39 43.69
N LYS A 601 -102.71 -13.62 43.36
CA LYS A 601 -102.37 -14.30 42.09
C LYS A 601 -102.95 -13.58 40.88
N GLN A 602 -104.24 -13.24 40.89
CA GLN A 602 -104.87 -12.51 39.79
C GLN A 602 -104.26 -11.11 39.61
N LEU A 603 -103.90 -10.43 40.69
CA LEU A 603 -103.20 -9.14 40.63
C LEU A 603 -101.78 -9.29 40.07
N THR A 604 -101.00 -10.31 40.47
CA THR A 604 -99.67 -10.55 39.87
C THR A 604 -99.74 -10.98 38.41
N LEU A 605 -100.81 -11.67 37.99
CA LEU A 605 -101.00 -12.13 36.60
C LEU A 605 -101.59 -11.00 35.73
N ALA A 606 -102.39 -10.11 36.30
CA ALA A 606 -102.79 -8.85 35.66
C ALA A 606 -101.60 -7.89 35.54
N LYS A 607 -100.75 -7.79 36.57
CA LYS A 607 -99.50 -7.02 36.50
C LYS A 607 -98.56 -7.60 35.46
N SER A 608 -98.27 -8.91 35.47
CA SER A 608 -97.37 -9.48 34.47
C SER A 608 -97.87 -9.25 33.05
N ARG A 609 -99.20 -9.33 32.81
CA ARG A 609 -99.80 -8.98 31.51
C ARG A 609 -99.70 -7.49 31.15
N ALA A 610 -99.61 -6.60 32.12
CA ALA A 610 -99.36 -5.17 31.88
C ALA A 610 -97.88 -4.94 31.57
N ASP A 611 -96.98 -5.51 32.39
CA ASP A 611 -95.52 -5.48 32.19
C ASP A 611 -95.14 -6.09 30.81
N ASP A 612 -95.74 -7.23 30.45
CA ASP A 612 -95.60 -7.91 29.15
C ASP A 612 -96.11 -7.04 27.99
N ALA A 613 -97.22 -6.30 28.19
CA ALA A 613 -97.80 -5.42 27.17
C ALA A 613 -97.00 -4.11 26.99
N GLU A 614 -96.41 -3.59 28.07
CA GLU A 614 -95.50 -2.44 28.04
C GLU A 614 -94.18 -2.81 27.35
N LEU A 615 -93.65 -4.01 27.61
CA LEU A 615 -92.52 -4.58 26.87
C LEU A 615 -92.85 -4.82 25.38
N ALA A 616 -94.07 -5.29 25.06
CA ALA A 616 -94.50 -5.45 23.67
C ALA A 616 -94.68 -4.10 22.93
N LEU A 617 -95.20 -3.07 23.62
CA LEU A 617 -95.34 -1.72 23.08
C LEU A 617 -93.98 -1.06 22.85
N THR A 618 -93.06 -1.12 23.82
CA THR A 618 -91.72 -0.56 23.68
C THR A 618 -90.87 -1.30 22.65
N ALA A 619 -91.07 -2.62 22.48
CA ALA A 619 -90.49 -3.38 21.37
C ALA A 619 -91.03 -2.92 20.00
N LEU A 620 -92.35 -2.76 19.85
CA LEU A 620 -92.97 -2.23 18.63
C LEU A 620 -92.51 -0.80 18.32
N GLU A 621 -92.37 0.06 19.33
CA GLU A 621 -91.83 1.42 19.19
C GLU A 621 -90.36 1.40 18.74
N GLY A 622 -89.58 0.42 19.21
CA GLY A 622 -88.23 0.13 18.76
C GLY A 622 -88.17 -0.33 17.29
N GLU A 623 -89.05 -1.23 16.87
CA GLU A 623 -89.15 -1.68 15.48
C GLU A 623 -89.60 -0.55 14.53
N VAL A 624 -90.56 0.29 14.94
CA VAL A 624 -91.00 1.46 14.17
C VAL A 624 -89.88 2.50 14.03
N ARG A 625 -89.08 2.74 15.08
CA ARG A 625 -87.85 3.55 14.96
C ARG A 625 -86.80 2.91 14.04
N ALA A 626 -86.61 1.59 14.11
CA ALA A 626 -85.66 0.87 13.25
C ALA A 626 -86.05 0.87 11.76
N LEU A 627 -87.35 0.99 11.47
CA LEU A 627 -87.89 1.21 10.12
C LEU A 627 -87.77 2.68 9.64
N GLY A 628 -87.20 3.58 10.46
CA GLY A 628 -86.89 4.97 10.08
C GLY A 628 -87.93 6.00 10.47
N PHE A 629 -89.01 5.62 11.17
CA PHE A 629 -90.06 6.56 11.57
C PHE A 629 -89.73 7.22 12.92
N THR A 630 -89.14 8.41 12.86
CA THR A 630 -88.78 9.21 14.05
C THR A 630 -89.98 10.02 14.57
N GLN A 631 -90.35 9.82 15.84
CA GLN A 631 -91.14 10.78 16.60
C GLN A 631 -90.22 11.65 17.46
N ASP A 632 -90.49 12.96 17.50
CA ASP A 632 -89.97 13.83 18.56
C ASP A 632 -90.61 13.47 19.90
N ALA A 633 -89.83 13.54 20.98
CA ALA A 633 -90.15 12.89 22.26
C ALA A 633 -91.43 13.38 22.97
N ASP A 634 -91.92 14.58 22.64
CA ASP A 634 -93.12 15.18 23.24
C ASP A 634 -94.38 15.10 22.34
N ALA A 635 -94.31 14.40 21.20
CA ALA A 635 -95.43 14.29 20.25
C ALA A 635 -96.40 13.13 20.60
N PRO A 636 -97.73 13.32 20.52
CA PRO A 636 -98.68 12.24 20.78
C PRO A 636 -98.60 11.14 19.71
N ALA A 637 -98.70 9.87 20.13
CA ALA A 637 -98.46 8.69 19.29
C ALA A 637 -99.29 8.61 17.98
N SER A 638 -100.42 9.32 17.91
CA SER A 638 -101.23 9.49 16.70
C SER A 638 -100.44 10.10 15.53
N ALA A 639 -99.42 10.93 15.79
CA ALA A 639 -98.58 11.54 14.76
C ALA A 639 -97.74 10.50 13.99
N GLY A 640 -97.20 9.48 14.69
CA GLY A 640 -96.44 8.40 14.04
C GLY A 640 -97.33 7.49 13.19
N LEU A 641 -98.57 7.23 13.64
CA LEU A 641 -99.56 6.47 12.87
C LEU A 641 -99.97 7.21 11.59
N ALA A 642 -100.07 8.54 11.63
CA ALA A 642 -100.29 9.36 10.43
C ALA A 642 -99.09 9.28 9.46
N ALA A 643 -97.85 9.44 9.95
CA ALA A 643 -96.65 9.31 9.13
C ALA A 643 -96.48 7.92 8.49
N LEU A 644 -96.82 6.85 9.22
CA LEU A 644 -96.86 5.48 8.70
C LEU A 644 -97.93 5.32 7.60
N ALA A 645 -99.12 5.89 7.80
CA ALA A 645 -100.19 5.85 6.79
C ALA A 645 -99.81 6.60 5.51
N ASP A 646 -99.20 7.79 5.63
CA ASP A 646 -98.72 8.56 4.47
C ASP A 646 -97.52 7.89 3.79
N HIS A 647 -96.64 7.20 4.52
CA HIS A 647 -95.56 6.43 3.91
C HIS A 647 -96.06 5.18 3.18
N PHE A 648 -97.02 4.42 3.74
CA PHE A 648 -97.68 3.34 3.00
C PHE A 648 -98.46 3.86 1.78
N ARG A 649 -99.00 5.08 1.85
CA ARG A 649 -99.63 5.76 0.71
C ARG A 649 -98.61 6.16 -0.36
N ALA A 650 -97.41 6.59 0.02
CA ALA A 650 -96.30 6.86 -0.89
C ALA A 650 -95.80 5.57 -1.58
N ILE A 651 -95.50 4.52 -0.81
CA ILE A 651 -95.14 3.19 -1.35
C ILE A 651 -96.20 2.69 -2.31
N ARG A 652 -97.49 2.85 -1.97
CA ARG A 652 -98.60 2.48 -2.85
C ARG A 652 -98.58 3.26 -4.17
N LEU A 653 -98.36 4.58 -4.11
CA LEU A 653 -98.28 5.42 -5.31
C LEU A 653 -97.07 5.06 -6.18
N ASP A 654 -95.91 4.79 -5.59
CA ASP A 654 -94.71 4.35 -6.33
C ASP A 654 -94.93 2.98 -6.99
N LEU A 655 -95.64 2.07 -6.32
CA LEU A 655 -96.02 0.75 -6.87
C LEU A 655 -97.06 0.88 -8.00
N GLU A 656 -98.04 1.79 -7.85
CA GLU A 656 -98.99 2.18 -8.91
C GLU A 656 -98.28 2.86 -10.11
N HIS A 657 -97.13 3.54 -9.92
CA HIS A 657 -96.31 4.09 -11.00
C HIS A 657 -95.41 3.03 -11.67
N LEU A 658 -94.87 2.07 -10.91
CA LEU A 658 -94.04 0.98 -11.45
C LEU A 658 -94.86 -0.07 -12.21
N MET A 659 -96.17 -0.18 -11.94
CA MET A 659 -97.10 -1.12 -12.57
C MET A 659 -98.29 -0.40 -13.25
N PRO A 660 -98.05 0.38 -14.33
CA PRO A 660 -99.10 1.17 -14.97
C PRO A 660 -100.11 0.29 -15.74
N GLY A 661 -101.22 -0.05 -15.09
CA GLY A 661 -102.36 -0.74 -15.73
C GLY A 661 -103.41 -1.33 -14.80
N GLU A 662 -103.06 -1.69 -13.55
CA GLU A 662 -103.97 -2.42 -12.65
C GLU A 662 -104.64 -1.50 -11.59
N THR A 663 -105.71 -0.82 -11.99
CA THR A 663 -106.47 0.07 -11.10
C THR A 663 -107.29 -0.69 -10.05
N ALA A 664 -106.84 -0.70 -8.80
CA ALA A 664 -107.61 -0.66 -7.53
C ALA A 664 -108.76 -1.66 -7.26
N ILE A 665 -109.11 -2.58 -8.16
CA ILE A 665 -110.32 -3.43 -8.09
C ILE A 665 -110.01 -4.93 -7.95
N SER A 666 -108.75 -5.36 -8.15
CA SER A 666 -108.39 -6.80 -8.25
C SER A 666 -107.65 -7.40 -7.03
N PHE A 667 -107.78 -6.83 -5.83
CA PHE A 667 -107.27 -7.50 -4.61
C PHE A 667 -108.17 -8.65 -4.11
N ASP A 668 -109.41 -8.75 -4.58
CA ASP A 668 -110.32 -9.86 -4.25
C ASP A 668 -109.94 -11.21 -4.91
N ASN A 669 -108.97 -11.20 -5.83
CA ASN A 669 -108.45 -12.42 -6.47
C ASN A 669 -107.51 -13.19 -5.51
N ALA A 670 -108.11 -13.88 -4.54
CA ALA A 670 -107.44 -14.67 -3.50
C ALA A 670 -106.44 -15.75 -4.00
N ALA A 671 -106.45 -16.07 -5.30
CA ALA A 671 -105.50 -16.97 -5.94
C ALA A 671 -104.15 -16.34 -6.35
N LEU A 672 -104.06 -15.01 -6.52
CA LEU A 672 -102.84 -14.34 -7.00
C LEU A 672 -101.81 -14.06 -5.89
N LEU A 673 -102.28 -13.62 -4.71
CA LEU A 673 -101.43 -13.34 -3.55
C LEU A 673 -100.54 -14.55 -3.16
N PRO A 674 -101.05 -15.81 -3.10
CA PRO A 674 -100.22 -16.99 -2.83
C PRO A 674 -99.07 -17.20 -3.84
N GLU A 675 -99.32 -17.02 -5.15
CA GLU A 675 -98.27 -17.19 -6.17
C GLU A 675 -97.25 -16.04 -6.17
N MET A 676 -97.65 -14.80 -5.87
CA MET A 676 -96.70 -13.71 -5.66
C MET A 676 -95.80 -13.96 -4.44
N VAL A 677 -96.37 -14.37 -3.31
CA VAL A 677 -95.61 -14.74 -2.10
C VAL A 677 -94.69 -15.94 -2.36
N LYS A 678 -95.14 -16.91 -3.16
CA LYS A 678 -94.34 -18.08 -3.58
C LYS A 678 -93.16 -17.68 -4.49
N LYS A 679 -93.38 -16.79 -5.47
CA LYS A 679 -92.29 -16.24 -6.29
C LYS A 679 -91.30 -15.41 -5.47
N LEU A 680 -91.77 -14.58 -4.54
CA LEU A 680 -90.90 -13.83 -3.63
C LEU A 680 -90.06 -14.74 -2.74
N LYS A 681 -90.64 -15.83 -2.21
CA LYS A 681 -89.89 -16.86 -1.46
C LYS A 681 -88.85 -17.59 -2.32
N GLN A 682 -89.18 -17.90 -3.59
CA GLN A 682 -88.23 -18.48 -4.54
C GLN A 682 -87.08 -17.53 -4.85
N LEU A 683 -87.35 -16.25 -5.11
CA LEU A 683 -86.32 -15.22 -5.34
C LEU A 683 -85.44 -15.01 -4.10
N ALA A 684 -86.02 -14.98 -2.89
CA ALA A 684 -85.27 -14.89 -1.64
C ALA A 684 -84.34 -16.10 -1.41
N HIS A 685 -84.78 -17.32 -1.75
CA HIS A 685 -83.90 -18.50 -1.74
C HIS A 685 -82.81 -18.45 -2.82
N GLN A 686 -83.10 -17.93 -4.01
CA GLN A 686 -82.09 -17.74 -5.06
C GLN A 686 -81.03 -16.69 -4.67
N LEU A 687 -81.44 -15.61 -3.99
CA LEU A 687 -80.54 -14.61 -3.42
C LEU A 687 -79.66 -15.23 -2.32
N ALA A 688 -80.25 -15.91 -1.33
CA ALA A 688 -79.50 -16.57 -0.27
C ALA A 688 -78.50 -17.62 -0.79
N ALA A 689 -78.86 -18.36 -1.85
CA ALA A 689 -77.94 -19.29 -2.52
C ALA A 689 -76.79 -18.56 -3.24
N ARG A 690 -77.07 -17.44 -3.92
CA ARG A 690 -76.06 -16.57 -4.56
C ARG A 690 -75.12 -15.94 -3.54
N ASP A 691 -75.62 -15.49 -2.39
CA ASP A 691 -74.79 -14.93 -1.32
C ASP A 691 -73.87 -16.00 -0.70
N ALA A 692 -74.36 -17.24 -0.51
CA ALA A 692 -73.53 -18.36 -0.08
C ALA A 692 -72.45 -18.73 -1.11
N GLU A 693 -72.79 -18.72 -2.41
CA GLU A 693 -71.85 -18.92 -3.52
C GLU A 693 -70.76 -17.84 -3.53
N LEU A 694 -71.13 -16.56 -3.38
CA LEU A 694 -70.20 -15.43 -3.29
C LEU A 694 -69.31 -15.48 -2.02
N GLN A 695 -69.85 -15.92 -0.88
CA GLN A 695 -69.05 -16.12 0.34
C GLN A 695 -68.03 -17.25 0.15
N SER A 696 -68.43 -18.36 -0.50
CA SER A 696 -67.53 -19.46 -0.84
C SER A 696 -66.38 -18.99 -1.76
N LEU A 697 -66.70 -18.28 -2.85
CA LEU A 697 -65.71 -17.73 -3.78
C LEU A 697 -64.73 -16.76 -3.09
N ARG A 698 -65.23 -15.87 -2.21
CA ARG A 698 -64.37 -14.98 -1.40
C ARG A 698 -63.44 -15.76 -0.45
N SER A 699 -63.89 -16.90 0.09
CA SER A 699 -63.05 -17.75 0.94
C SER A 699 -61.93 -18.44 0.13
N GLN A 700 -62.24 -18.91 -1.09
CA GLN A 700 -61.28 -19.47 -2.03
C GLN A 700 -60.25 -18.42 -2.47
N GLU A 701 -60.71 -17.21 -2.82
CA GLU A 701 -59.83 -16.09 -3.18
C GLU A 701 -58.86 -15.74 -2.04
N LYS A 702 -59.35 -15.69 -0.79
CA LYS A 702 -58.50 -15.44 0.39
C LYS A 702 -57.46 -16.55 0.61
N SER A 703 -57.83 -17.80 0.38
CA SER A 703 -56.91 -18.96 0.44
C SER A 703 -55.84 -18.88 -0.66
N LEU A 704 -56.25 -18.59 -1.91
CA LEU A 704 -55.33 -18.42 -3.04
C LEU A 704 -54.36 -17.26 -2.82
N ARG A 705 -54.82 -16.10 -2.35
CA ARG A 705 -53.95 -14.96 -2.00
C ARG A 705 -52.89 -15.37 -0.97
N GLY A 706 -53.28 -16.03 0.13
CA GLY A 706 -52.33 -16.52 1.15
C GLY A 706 -51.31 -17.52 0.60
N ASN A 707 -51.72 -18.39 -0.33
CA ASN A 707 -50.81 -19.31 -1.02
C ASN A 707 -49.83 -18.58 -1.95
N PHE A 708 -50.28 -17.53 -2.67
CA PHE A 708 -49.41 -16.66 -3.46
C PHE A 708 -48.42 -15.88 -2.59
N ASP A 709 -48.86 -15.32 -1.46
CA ASP A 709 -47.98 -14.60 -0.52
C ASP A 709 -46.89 -15.54 0.03
N HIS A 710 -47.25 -16.78 0.39
CA HIS A 710 -46.28 -17.81 0.78
C HIS A 710 -45.32 -18.19 -0.36
N ALA A 711 -45.80 -18.29 -1.60
CA ALA A 711 -44.96 -18.56 -2.76
C ALA A 711 -43.97 -17.41 -3.06
N ILE A 712 -44.40 -16.15 -2.92
CA ILE A 712 -43.56 -14.96 -3.07
C ILE A 712 -42.46 -14.94 -1.98
N ILE A 713 -42.81 -15.23 -0.72
CA ILE A 713 -41.84 -15.31 0.38
C ILE A 713 -40.85 -16.47 0.16
N ALA A 714 -41.30 -17.61 -0.38
CA ALA A 714 -40.44 -18.73 -0.72
C ALA A 714 -39.48 -18.39 -1.89
N ALA A 715 -39.98 -17.73 -2.93
CA ALA A 715 -39.17 -17.26 -4.07
C ALA A 715 -38.12 -16.22 -3.64
N GLY A 716 -38.48 -15.27 -2.77
CA GLY A 716 -37.54 -14.29 -2.21
C GLY A 716 -36.41 -14.94 -1.40
N LYS A 717 -36.73 -15.96 -0.59
CA LYS A 717 -35.73 -16.77 0.16
C LYS A 717 -34.88 -17.65 -0.75
N ALA A 718 -35.41 -18.13 -1.88
CA ALA A 718 -34.61 -18.81 -2.88
C ALA A 718 -33.65 -17.83 -3.57
N GLN A 719 -34.11 -16.63 -3.93
CA GLN A 719 -33.30 -15.61 -4.60
C GLN A 719 -32.21 -15.03 -3.69
N SER A 720 -32.46 -14.82 -2.39
CA SER A 720 -31.40 -14.42 -1.45
C SER A 720 -30.32 -15.50 -1.36
N LYS A 721 -30.72 -16.78 -1.29
CA LYS A 721 -29.78 -17.90 -1.24
C LYS A 721 -29.03 -18.14 -2.55
N VAL A 722 -29.61 -17.80 -3.70
CA VAL A 722 -28.89 -17.75 -4.97
C VAL A 722 -27.79 -16.69 -4.91
N ARG A 723 -28.09 -15.47 -4.43
CA ARG A 723 -27.07 -14.40 -4.26
C ARG A 723 -25.98 -14.74 -3.26
N GLU A 724 -26.30 -15.44 -2.17
CA GLU A 724 -25.32 -15.98 -1.22
C GLU A 724 -24.36 -16.98 -1.90
N LEU A 725 -24.89 -17.83 -2.78
CA LEU A 725 -24.10 -18.81 -3.54
C LEU A 725 -23.30 -18.17 -4.68
N GLU A 726 -23.87 -17.21 -5.40
CA GLU A 726 -23.18 -16.40 -6.42
C GLU A 726 -21.95 -15.71 -5.78
N LYS A 727 -22.16 -14.99 -4.67
CA LYS A 727 -21.05 -14.37 -3.95
C LYS A 727 -20.01 -15.40 -3.46
N SER A 728 -20.44 -16.56 -2.94
CA SER A 728 -19.51 -17.61 -2.52
C SER A 728 -18.74 -18.25 -3.68
N ILE A 729 -19.23 -18.15 -4.92
CA ILE A 729 -18.52 -18.58 -6.13
C ILE A 729 -17.52 -17.51 -6.58
N ASP A 730 -17.91 -16.23 -6.50
CA ASP A 730 -17.01 -15.10 -6.79
C ASP A 730 -15.85 -15.02 -5.78
N ASP A 731 -16.14 -15.09 -4.48
CA ASP A 731 -15.14 -15.12 -3.39
C ASP A 731 -14.12 -16.29 -3.64
N ALA A 732 -14.58 -17.46 -4.07
CA ALA A 732 -13.72 -18.62 -4.40
C ALA A 732 -12.99 -18.48 -5.77
N ALA A 733 -13.56 -17.75 -6.73
CA ALA A 733 -12.90 -17.41 -7.97
C ALA A 733 -11.73 -16.45 -7.73
N GLU A 734 -11.88 -15.48 -6.82
CA GLU A 734 -10.78 -14.61 -6.39
C GLU A 734 -9.67 -15.40 -5.70
N GLU A 735 -9.97 -16.31 -4.77
CA GLU A 735 -8.96 -17.18 -4.14
C GLU A 735 -8.18 -18.03 -5.15
N THR A 736 -8.88 -18.66 -6.10
CA THR A 736 -8.21 -19.50 -7.12
C THR A 736 -7.40 -18.68 -8.12
N LEU A 737 -7.84 -17.46 -8.45
CA LEU A 737 -7.09 -16.51 -9.27
C LEU A 737 -5.83 -16.01 -8.53
N TYR A 738 -5.95 -15.65 -7.25
CA TYR A 738 -4.83 -15.26 -6.39
C TYR A 738 -3.79 -16.38 -6.28
N MET A 739 -4.22 -17.62 -6.04
CA MET A 739 -3.31 -18.78 -6.00
C MET A 739 -2.66 -19.06 -7.37
N ARG A 740 -3.37 -18.87 -8.48
CA ARG A 740 -2.78 -18.96 -9.83
C ARG A 740 -1.73 -17.87 -10.06
N MET A 741 -1.98 -16.62 -9.66
CA MET A 741 -1.02 -15.53 -9.76
C MET A 741 0.21 -15.79 -8.88
N LYS A 742 0.03 -16.24 -7.63
CA LYS A 742 1.11 -16.60 -6.71
C LYS A 742 1.99 -17.72 -7.28
N ASN A 743 1.39 -18.76 -7.85
CA ASN A 743 2.14 -19.84 -8.52
C ASN A 743 2.88 -19.36 -9.78
N GLN A 744 2.28 -18.47 -10.58
CA GLN A 744 2.97 -17.88 -11.73
C GLN A 744 4.14 -16.99 -11.32
N GLN A 745 4.03 -16.27 -10.19
CA GLN A 745 5.14 -15.50 -9.63
C GLN A 745 6.26 -16.42 -9.13
N LEU A 746 5.95 -17.47 -8.35
CA LEU A 746 6.93 -18.44 -7.88
C LEU A 746 7.68 -19.13 -9.03
N ALA A 747 7.00 -19.42 -10.15
CA ALA A 747 7.63 -19.96 -11.35
C ALA A 747 8.61 -18.96 -12.02
N ARG A 748 8.30 -17.65 -12.01
CA ARG A 748 9.23 -16.61 -12.49
C ARG A 748 10.43 -16.46 -11.56
N ASP A 749 10.19 -16.38 -10.25
CA ASP A 749 11.24 -16.31 -9.23
C ASP A 749 12.20 -17.52 -9.28
N LEU A 750 11.72 -18.72 -9.67
CA LEU A 750 12.55 -19.90 -9.93
C LEU A 750 13.40 -19.76 -11.20
N ASN A 751 12.79 -19.34 -12.32
CA ASN A 751 13.53 -19.14 -13.58
C ASN A 751 14.58 -18.02 -13.47
N GLU A 752 14.28 -16.92 -12.74
CA GLU A 752 15.24 -15.86 -12.43
C GLU A 752 16.45 -16.43 -11.66
N ARG A 753 16.21 -17.23 -10.60
CA ARG A 753 17.27 -17.89 -9.82
C ARG A 753 18.09 -18.88 -10.65
N GLN A 754 17.47 -19.67 -11.53
CA GLN A 754 18.19 -20.60 -12.41
C GLN A 754 19.14 -19.84 -13.34
N SER A 755 18.64 -18.78 -14.00
CA SER A 755 19.46 -17.92 -14.85
C SER A 755 20.61 -17.24 -14.10
N ASP A 756 20.41 -16.87 -12.82
CA ASP A 756 21.48 -16.30 -11.99
C ASP A 756 22.51 -17.36 -11.55
N VAL A 757 22.09 -18.60 -11.29
CA VAL A 757 23.03 -19.72 -11.04
C VAL A 757 23.88 -20.03 -12.28
N GLU A 758 23.29 -20.04 -13.48
CA GLU A 758 24.02 -20.19 -14.75
C GLU A 758 25.06 -19.07 -14.96
N LYS A 759 24.69 -17.81 -14.67
CA LYS A 759 25.63 -16.67 -14.73
C LYS A 759 26.77 -16.80 -13.72
N LEU A 760 26.48 -17.28 -12.50
CA LEU A 760 27.49 -17.49 -11.46
C LEU A 760 28.45 -18.63 -11.83
N GLN A 761 27.96 -19.73 -12.37
CA GLN A 761 28.80 -20.82 -12.91
C GLN A 761 29.70 -20.30 -14.03
N ALA A 762 29.14 -19.61 -15.03
CA ALA A 762 29.90 -19.03 -16.14
C ALA A 762 30.88 -17.91 -15.73
N ALA A 763 30.69 -17.28 -14.57
CA ALA A 763 31.66 -16.36 -13.97
C ALA A 763 32.77 -17.12 -13.24
N LEU A 764 32.43 -18.15 -12.47
CA LEU A 764 33.38 -18.98 -11.71
C LEU A 764 34.35 -19.72 -12.65
N ASP A 765 33.88 -20.22 -13.79
CA ASP A 765 34.74 -20.84 -14.79
C ASP A 765 35.67 -19.85 -15.51
N LYS A 766 35.27 -18.57 -15.64
CA LYS A 766 36.19 -17.51 -16.09
C LYS A 766 37.27 -17.22 -15.07
N TYR A 767 36.93 -17.18 -13.78
CA TYR A 767 37.93 -17.02 -12.71
C TYR A 767 38.93 -18.19 -12.69
N ARG A 768 38.46 -19.45 -12.86
CA ARG A 768 39.33 -20.62 -13.02
C ARG A 768 40.32 -20.47 -14.19
N GLN A 769 39.83 -20.04 -15.36
CA GLN A 769 40.70 -19.80 -16.53
C GLN A 769 41.71 -18.66 -16.31
N GLU A 770 41.36 -17.63 -15.56
CA GLU A 770 42.28 -16.51 -15.29
C GLU A 770 43.34 -16.88 -14.25
N VAL A 771 42.99 -17.67 -13.23
CA VAL A 771 43.96 -18.25 -12.28
C VAL A 771 44.97 -19.13 -13.02
N GLN A 772 44.53 -20.02 -13.92
CA GLN A 772 45.43 -20.85 -14.74
C GLN A 772 46.38 -20.03 -15.63
N ARG A 773 45.97 -18.84 -16.09
CA ARG A 773 46.85 -17.92 -16.83
C ARG A 773 47.89 -17.27 -15.92
N LEU A 774 47.51 -16.90 -14.70
CA LEU A 774 48.43 -16.32 -13.71
C LEU A 774 49.47 -17.35 -13.25
N GLU A 775 49.06 -18.60 -13.01
CA GLU A 775 49.97 -19.73 -12.72
C GLU A 775 50.97 -19.93 -13.87
N ALA A 776 50.51 -19.94 -15.12
CA ALA A 776 51.38 -20.05 -16.29
C ALA A 776 52.36 -18.85 -16.43
N LEU A 777 51.91 -17.63 -16.10
CA LEU A 777 52.74 -16.43 -16.13
C LEU A 777 53.82 -16.44 -15.03
N ILE A 778 53.48 -16.90 -13.81
CA ILE A 778 54.42 -17.05 -12.70
C ILE A 778 55.53 -18.02 -13.08
N ASN A 779 55.18 -19.20 -13.61
CA ASN A 779 56.16 -20.19 -14.08
C ASN A 779 57.11 -19.60 -15.14
N GLN A 780 56.60 -18.80 -16.08
CA GLN A 780 57.43 -18.13 -17.09
C GLN A 780 58.40 -17.11 -16.46
N VAL A 781 57.92 -16.28 -15.52
CA VAL A 781 58.75 -15.28 -14.82
C VAL A 781 59.84 -15.94 -13.99
N GLU A 782 59.53 -17.04 -13.30
CA GLU A 782 60.55 -17.82 -12.59
C GLU A 782 61.62 -18.38 -13.53
N ASP A 783 61.23 -18.95 -14.67
CA ASP A 783 62.19 -19.53 -15.61
C ASP A 783 63.06 -18.47 -16.30
N ASP A 784 62.51 -17.29 -16.59
CA ASP A 784 63.29 -16.16 -17.10
C ASP A 784 64.22 -15.58 -16.00
N HIS A 785 63.82 -15.61 -14.73
CA HIS A 785 64.70 -15.26 -13.61
C HIS A 785 65.84 -16.27 -13.41
N LYS A 786 65.57 -17.59 -13.51
CA LYS A 786 66.58 -18.66 -13.47
C LYS A 786 67.62 -18.48 -14.58
N LYS A 787 67.19 -18.14 -15.80
CA LYS A 787 68.08 -17.82 -16.95
C LYS A 787 68.94 -16.58 -16.67
N ALA A 788 68.35 -15.51 -16.14
CA ALA A 788 69.08 -14.28 -15.81
C ALA A 788 70.18 -14.54 -14.77
N MET A 789 69.86 -15.23 -13.66
CA MET A 789 70.83 -15.56 -12.62
C MET A 789 71.97 -16.44 -13.15
N ALA A 790 71.69 -17.42 -14.02
CA ALA A 790 72.72 -18.22 -14.66
C ALA A 790 73.68 -17.38 -15.52
N THR A 791 73.18 -16.39 -16.27
CA THR A 791 74.04 -15.49 -17.05
C THR A 791 74.91 -14.58 -16.18
N VAL A 792 74.43 -14.16 -15.01
CA VAL A 792 75.22 -13.36 -14.05
C VAL A 792 76.32 -14.21 -13.41
N GLN A 793 76.02 -15.46 -13.00
CA GLN A 793 77.04 -16.37 -12.46
C GLN A 793 78.13 -16.72 -13.48
N ALA A 794 77.75 -17.01 -14.72
CA ALA A 794 78.72 -17.25 -15.80
C ALA A 794 79.61 -16.02 -16.08
N SER A 795 79.04 -14.81 -15.95
CA SER A 795 79.80 -13.56 -16.08
C SER A 795 80.81 -13.38 -14.93
N ALA A 796 80.42 -13.65 -13.69
CA ALA A 796 81.29 -13.52 -12.52
C ALA A 796 82.52 -14.44 -12.58
N GLN A 797 82.33 -15.71 -12.95
CA GLN A 797 83.42 -16.70 -13.11
C GLN A 797 84.39 -16.31 -14.24
N GLY A 798 83.90 -15.62 -15.27
CA GLY A 798 84.75 -15.03 -16.31
C GLY A 798 85.70 -13.95 -15.78
N TRP A 799 85.25 -13.13 -14.84
CA TRP A 799 86.11 -12.09 -14.25
C TRP A 799 87.11 -12.64 -13.23
N GLU A 800 86.71 -13.58 -12.36
CA GLU A 800 87.63 -14.25 -11.41
C GLU A 800 88.82 -14.91 -12.13
N THR A 801 88.56 -15.61 -13.23
CA THR A 801 89.62 -16.24 -14.03
C THR A 801 90.55 -15.20 -14.64
N THR A 802 90.05 -14.09 -15.20
CA THR A 802 90.92 -13.01 -15.72
C THR A 802 91.73 -12.29 -14.64
N ALA A 803 91.24 -12.18 -13.40
CA ALA A 803 91.97 -11.58 -12.29
C ALA A 803 93.18 -12.46 -11.90
N SER A 804 92.94 -13.76 -11.69
CA SER A 804 94.00 -14.73 -11.36
C SER A 804 95.09 -14.78 -12.45
N ASP A 805 94.67 -14.71 -13.72
CA ASP A 805 95.56 -14.72 -14.88
C ASP A 805 96.43 -13.45 -14.98
N MET A 806 96.02 -12.33 -14.34
CA MET A 806 96.79 -11.08 -14.27
C MET A 806 97.75 -11.07 -13.07
N GLU A 807 97.33 -11.60 -11.92
CA GLU A 807 98.22 -11.82 -10.77
C GLU A 807 99.37 -12.76 -11.11
N ALA A 808 99.10 -13.86 -11.83
CA ALA A 808 100.12 -14.79 -12.31
C ALA A 808 101.16 -14.10 -13.23
N LYS A 809 100.72 -13.18 -14.10
CA LYS A 809 101.62 -12.41 -14.98
C LYS A 809 102.47 -11.41 -14.18
N ALA A 810 101.87 -10.73 -13.20
CA ALA A 810 102.60 -9.82 -12.30
C ALA A 810 103.67 -10.57 -11.49
N ALA A 811 103.35 -11.74 -10.93
CA ALA A 811 104.29 -12.59 -10.20
C ALA A 811 105.47 -13.04 -11.10
N ALA A 812 105.19 -13.48 -12.33
CA ALA A 812 106.21 -13.92 -13.27
C ALA A 812 107.25 -12.82 -13.61
N GLU A 813 106.81 -11.55 -13.74
CA GLU A 813 107.73 -10.46 -14.07
C GLU A 813 108.72 -10.14 -12.92
N THR A 814 108.33 -10.36 -11.65
CA THR A 814 109.23 -10.13 -10.50
C THR A 814 110.44 -11.06 -10.50
N LEU A 815 110.29 -12.28 -11.04
CA LEU A 815 111.31 -13.33 -10.99
C LEU A 815 112.41 -13.14 -12.06
N GLY A 816 112.09 -12.46 -13.18
CA GLY A 816 113.05 -12.10 -14.22
C GLY A 816 113.96 -10.90 -13.88
N ARG A 817 113.53 -10.01 -12.98
CA ARG A 817 114.17 -8.70 -12.72
C ARG A 817 115.51 -8.75 -11.96
N ARG A 818 116.08 -9.94 -11.67
CA ARG A 818 117.36 -10.11 -10.93
C ARG A 818 118.60 -10.45 -11.80
N LYS A 819 118.55 -10.35 -13.13
CA LYS A 819 119.68 -10.75 -14.01
C LYS A 819 120.04 -9.81 -15.18
N ALA A 820 119.57 -8.55 -15.20
CA ALA A 820 119.89 -7.60 -16.30
C ALA A 820 120.01 -6.12 -15.85
N GLU A 821 121.05 -5.79 -15.10
CA GLU A 821 121.34 -4.43 -14.62
C GLU A 821 122.05 -3.52 -15.65
N GLU A 822 121.54 -3.43 -16.89
CA GLU A 822 122.08 -2.48 -17.88
C GLU A 822 120.98 -1.74 -18.65
N SER A 823 121.29 -0.55 -19.18
CA SER A 823 120.38 0.46 -19.78
C SER A 823 119.48 1.28 -18.82
N ALA A 824 120.09 2.11 -17.97
CA ALA A 824 119.38 2.96 -17.01
C ALA A 824 118.38 3.99 -17.60
N VAL A 825 118.56 4.44 -18.85
CA VAL A 825 117.78 5.55 -19.43
C VAL A 825 116.34 5.17 -19.80
N LYS A 826 116.07 3.92 -20.20
CA LYS A 826 114.69 3.46 -20.44
C LYS A 826 113.88 3.24 -19.17
N ARG A 827 114.54 3.10 -18.01
CA ARG A 827 113.87 2.81 -16.73
C ARG A 827 113.10 4.01 -16.17
N LEU A 828 113.61 5.25 -16.31
CA LEU A 828 112.92 6.47 -15.85
C LEU A 828 111.59 6.70 -16.58
N ALA A 829 111.58 6.60 -17.92
CA ALA A 829 110.34 6.73 -18.70
C ALA A 829 109.30 5.64 -18.33
N LYS A 830 109.76 4.41 -18.05
CA LYS A 830 108.88 3.32 -17.60
C LYS A 830 108.36 3.51 -16.17
N ILE A 831 109.12 4.19 -15.30
CA ILE A 831 108.67 4.56 -13.95
C ILE A 831 107.57 5.62 -14.05
N GLN A 832 107.73 6.66 -14.87
CA GLN A 832 106.66 7.67 -15.06
C GLN A 832 105.39 7.06 -15.69
N GLU A 833 105.51 6.18 -16.70
CA GLU A 833 104.34 5.42 -17.20
C GLU A 833 103.63 4.61 -16.12
N LEU A 834 104.38 4.04 -15.16
CA LEU A 834 103.84 3.26 -14.04
C LEU A 834 103.27 4.14 -12.92
N GLU A 835 103.81 5.35 -12.69
CA GLU A 835 103.25 6.34 -11.76
C GLU A 835 101.95 6.94 -12.31
N ASP A 836 101.90 7.26 -13.60
CA ASP A 836 100.67 7.69 -14.28
C ASP A 836 99.64 6.55 -14.35
N ALA A 837 100.07 5.29 -14.46
CA ALA A 837 99.17 4.13 -14.36
C ALA A 837 98.67 3.92 -12.91
N LEU A 838 99.52 4.11 -11.91
CA LEU A 838 99.16 4.01 -10.49
C LEU A 838 98.14 5.08 -10.10
N ASN A 839 98.29 6.31 -10.61
CA ASN A 839 97.35 7.40 -10.33
C ASN A 839 96.01 7.15 -11.02
N ARG A 840 95.98 6.72 -12.29
CA ARG A 840 94.73 6.31 -12.96
C ARG A 840 94.05 5.11 -12.29
N ALA A 841 94.82 4.17 -11.73
CA ALA A 841 94.28 3.07 -10.94
C ALA A 841 93.68 3.54 -9.59
N LYS A 842 94.17 4.63 -9.01
CA LYS A 842 93.56 5.27 -7.81
C LYS A 842 92.28 6.02 -8.17
N GLU A 843 92.28 6.81 -9.25
CA GLU A 843 91.07 7.48 -9.74
C GLU A 843 89.95 6.45 -10.04
N GLN A 844 90.30 5.30 -10.62
CA GLN A 844 89.36 4.19 -10.82
C GLN A 844 88.97 3.47 -9.52
N ALA A 845 89.83 3.44 -8.49
CA ALA A 845 89.47 2.92 -7.17
C ALA A 845 88.51 3.86 -6.40
N GLU A 846 88.65 5.17 -6.59
CA GLU A 846 87.74 6.18 -6.03
C GLU A 846 86.38 6.16 -6.77
N GLU A 847 86.37 6.14 -8.11
CA GLU A 847 85.14 6.01 -8.90
C GLU A 847 84.39 4.69 -8.63
N THR A 848 85.11 3.58 -8.40
CA THR A 848 84.47 2.32 -8.01
C THR A 848 84.01 2.32 -6.54
N GLY A 849 84.64 3.09 -5.66
CA GLY A 849 84.16 3.33 -4.30
C GLY A 849 82.81 4.07 -4.25
N GLU A 850 82.67 5.14 -5.03
CA GLU A 850 81.40 5.88 -5.17
C GLU A 850 80.28 4.99 -5.74
N ARG A 851 80.59 4.19 -6.77
CA ARG A 851 79.64 3.20 -7.33
C ARG A 851 79.28 2.09 -6.34
N LEU A 852 80.18 1.71 -5.43
CA LEU A 852 79.89 0.75 -4.37
C LEU A 852 78.88 1.35 -3.37
N GLN A 853 79.03 2.62 -3.00
CA GLN A 853 78.08 3.33 -2.14
C GLN A 853 76.69 3.48 -2.80
N GLU A 854 76.61 3.80 -4.10
CA GLU A 854 75.33 3.78 -4.83
C GLU A 854 74.66 2.39 -4.78
N VAL A 855 75.44 1.31 -4.86
CA VAL A 855 74.91 -0.06 -4.84
C VAL A 855 74.48 -0.48 -3.44
N GLU A 856 75.21 -0.10 -2.39
CA GLU A 856 74.79 -0.30 -1.00
C GLU A 856 73.51 0.49 -0.68
N GLU A 857 73.39 1.74 -1.12
CA GLU A 857 72.16 2.51 -0.96
C GLU A 857 70.96 1.89 -1.68
N ARG A 858 71.14 1.39 -2.92
CA ARG A 858 70.08 0.66 -3.63
C ARG A 858 69.72 -0.64 -2.94
N SER A 859 70.71 -1.36 -2.40
CA SER A 859 70.51 -2.59 -1.62
C SER A 859 69.67 -2.33 -0.36
N MET A 860 69.99 -1.27 0.40
CA MET A 860 69.23 -0.84 1.57
C MET A 860 67.77 -0.50 1.21
N ARG A 861 67.54 0.28 0.15
CA ARG A 861 66.19 0.63 -0.32
C ARG A 861 65.40 -0.62 -0.78
N HIS A 862 66.03 -1.57 -1.45
CA HIS A 862 65.39 -2.84 -1.80
C HIS A 862 65.08 -3.70 -0.56
N HIS A 863 65.96 -3.71 0.45
CA HIS A 863 65.73 -4.44 1.71
C HIS A 863 64.53 -3.87 2.48
N GLU A 864 64.39 -2.55 2.50
CA GLU A 864 63.22 -1.85 3.08
C GLU A 864 61.92 -2.18 2.32
N GLN A 865 61.95 -2.19 0.98
CA GLN A 865 60.82 -2.62 0.15
C GLN A 865 60.43 -4.08 0.37
N VAL A 866 61.41 -4.99 0.51
CA VAL A 866 61.17 -6.40 0.87
C VAL A 866 60.55 -6.50 2.28
N GLY A 867 60.99 -5.68 3.23
CA GLY A 867 60.36 -5.57 4.55
C GLY A 867 58.88 -5.17 4.46
N GLN A 868 58.56 -4.11 3.71
CA GLN A 868 57.18 -3.66 3.48
C GLN A 868 56.32 -4.73 2.79
N LEU A 869 56.88 -5.43 1.80
CA LEU A 869 56.20 -6.55 1.12
C LEU A 869 55.94 -7.73 2.07
N ASN A 870 56.89 -8.08 2.94
CA ASN A 870 56.73 -9.15 3.93
C ASN A 870 55.65 -8.82 4.97
N VAL A 871 55.59 -7.57 5.46
CA VAL A 871 54.49 -7.10 6.34
C VAL A 871 53.15 -7.20 5.61
N ARG A 872 53.08 -6.78 4.33
CA ARG A 872 51.86 -6.88 3.52
C ARG A 872 51.44 -8.34 3.29
N ASN A 873 52.38 -9.25 3.08
CA ASN A 873 52.12 -10.68 2.87
C ASN A 873 51.65 -11.36 4.17
N SER A 874 52.21 -10.99 5.31
CA SER A 874 51.73 -11.41 6.64
C SER A 874 50.27 -10.97 6.87
N ASN A 875 49.97 -9.69 6.62
CA ASN A 875 48.60 -9.16 6.76
C ASN A 875 47.60 -9.85 5.83
N LEU A 876 48.02 -10.20 4.59
CA LEU A 876 47.19 -10.97 3.65
C LEU A 876 46.95 -12.41 4.15
N SER A 877 47.94 -13.05 4.76
CA SER A 877 47.79 -14.38 5.38
C SER A 877 46.81 -14.37 6.58
N THR A 878 46.89 -13.34 7.43
CA THR A 878 45.92 -13.16 8.53
C THR A 878 44.51 -12.86 8.01
N ALA A 879 44.38 -12.10 6.92
CA ALA A 879 43.08 -11.89 6.25
C ALA A 879 42.52 -13.18 5.62
N LEU A 880 43.37 -14.03 5.04
CA LEU A 880 42.98 -15.32 4.47
C LEU A 880 42.38 -16.25 5.55
N THR A 881 43.12 -16.46 6.64
CA THR A 881 42.66 -17.33 7.74
C THR A 881 41.39 -16.82 8.43
N SER A 882 41.21 -15.50 8.50
CA SER A 882 39.95 -14.88 8.95
C SER A 882 38.78 -15.21 7.99
N ALA A 883 39.00 -15.10 6.68
CA ALA A 883 38.00 -15.44 5.67
C ALA A 883 37.66 -16.94 5.64
N GLU A 884 38.64 -17.83 5.82
CA GLU A 884 38.42 -19.27 5.93
C GLU A 884 37.56 -19.63 7.15
N ALA A 885 37.79 -18.98 8.30
CA ALA A 885 36.96 -19.14 9.49
C ALA A 885 35.52 -18.63 9.29
N GLU A 886 35.32 -17.57 8.51
CA GLU A 886 33.98 -17.08 8.15
C GLU A 886 33.27 -18.03 7.17
N ILE A 887 33.97 -18.55 6.16
CA ILE A 887 33.47 -19.59 5.24
C ILE A 887 33.05 -20.85 6.01
N ALA A 888 33.81 -21.26 7.04
CA ALA A 888 33.45 -22.39 7.90
C ALA A 888 32.14 -22.14 8.67
N LYS A 889 31.97 -20.95 9.25
CA LYS A 889 30.72 -20.54 9.93
C LYS A 889 29.53 -20.54 8.96
N LEU A 890 29.70 -20.01 7.76
CA LEU A 890 28.64 -19.97 6.73
C LEU A 890 28.23 -21.37 6.25
N LYS A 891 29.17 -22.32 6.12
CA LYS A 891 28.85 -23.73 5.81
C LYS A 891 27.99 -24.37 6.91
N ALA A 892 28.33 -24.16 8.19
CA ALA A 892 27.56 -24.68 9.31
C ALA A 892 26.14 -24.06 9.41
N ILE A 893 25.98 -22.79 9.04
CA ILE A 893 24.67 -22.12 8.96
C ILE A 893 23.84 -22.69 7.81
N ASN A 894 24.43 -22.92 6.63
CA ASN A 894 23.72 -23.51 5.49
C ASN A 894 23.20 -24.93 5.79
N GLN A 895 24.00 -25.77 6.46
CA GLN A 895 23.55 -27.11 6.88
C GLN A 895 22.30 -27.05 7.78
N LYS A 896 22.30 -26.15 8.78
CA LYS A 896 21.12 -25.94 9.67
C LYS A 896 19.90 -25.37 8.92
N LEU A 897 20.11 -24.62 7.84
CA LEU A 897 19.03 -24.13 6.98
C LEU A 897 18.47 -25.23 6.06
N GLU A 898 19.31 -26.12 5.54
CA GLU A 898 18.86 -27.29 4.79
C GLU A 898 18.03 -28.26 5.65
N GLU A 899 18.44 -28.50 6.89
CA GLU A 899 17.68 -29.33 7.85
C GLU A 899 16.30 -28.71 8.13
N ARG A 900 16.24 -27.40 8.41
CA ARG A 900 14.97 -26.69 8.59
C ARG A 900 14.08 -26.78 7.35
N TYR A 901 14.65 -26.61 6.15
CA TYR A 901 13.90 -26.71 4.90
C TYR A 901 13.34 -28.11 4.65
N ARG A 902 14.11 -29.17 4.92
CA ARG A 902 13.61 -30.56 4.84
C ARG A 902 12.43 -30.78 5.78
N ASN A 903 12.54 -30.34 7.04
CA ASN A 903 11.48 -30.47 8.04
C ASN A 903 10.21 -29.66 7.66
N GLU A 904 10.36 -28.46 7.09
CA GLU A 904 9.25 -27.64 6.61
C GLU A 904 8.54 -28.27 5.40
N VAL A 905 9.30 -28.81 4.43
CA VAL A 905 8.77 -29.54 3.26
C VAL A 905 8.02 -30.81 3.69
N GLU A 906 8.54 -31.56 4.65
CA GLU A 906 7.90 -32.77 5.16
C GLU A 906 6.62 -32.47 5.96
N SER A 907 6.63 -31.43 6.79
CA SER A 907 5.43 -30.93 7.48
C SER A 907 4.36 -30.44 6.48
N GLY A 908 4.79 -29.69 5.45
CA GLY A 908 3.92 -29.24 4.35
C GLY A 908 3.30 -30.41 3.58
N ARG A 909 4.07 -31.47 3.32
CA ARG A 909 3.57 -32.71 2.70
C ARG A 909 2.49 -33.37 3.57
N GLN A 910 2.74 -33.54 4.86
CA GLN A 910 1.75 -34.10 5.80
C GLN A 910 0.45 -33.26 5.87
N ALA A 911 0.55 -31.93 5.73
CA ALA A 911 -0.62 -31.06 5.66
C ALA A 911 -1.42 -31.26 4.36
N VAL A 912 -0.75 -31.43 3.21
CA VAL A 912 -1.40 -31.73 1.93
C VAL A 912 -2.09 -33.10 1.95
N GLU A 913 -1.45 -34.13 2.50
CA GLU A 913 -2.05 -35.47 2.63
C GLU A 913 -3.30 -35.46 3.54
N LYS A 914 -3.27 -34.72 4.65
CA LYS A 914 -4.46 -34.47 5.50
C LYS A 914 -5.57 -33.76 4.73
N MET A 915 -5.25 -32.70 3.97
CA MET A 915 -6.23 -31.95 3.16
C MET A 915 -6.86 -32.82 2.06
N GLN A 916 -6.08 -33.67 1.38
CA GLN A 916 -6.60 -34.63 0.40
C GLN A 916 -7.60 -35.61 1.04
N HIS A 917 -7.31 -36.14 2.23
CA HIS A 917 -8.25 -36.99 2.96
C HIS A 917 -9.54 -36.26 3.38
N GLU A 918 -9.48 -34.97 3.69
CA GLU A 918 -10.67 -34.15 3.99
C GLU A 918 -11.53 -33.92 2.73
N VAL A 919 -10.90 -33.58 1.59
CA VAL A 919 -11.58 -33.42 0.29
C VAL A 919 -12.27 -34.73 -0.15
N ILE A 920 -11.63 -35.88 0.04
CA ILE A 920 -12.24 -37.20 -0.24
C ILE A 920 -13.45 -37.47 0.68
N LYS A 921 -13.39 -37.11 1.96
CA LYS A 921 -14.53 -37.21 2.91
C LYS A 921 -15.67 -36.23 2.55
N ALA A 922 -15.37 -35.06 2.00
CA ALA A 922 -16.37 -34.12 1.52
C ALA A 922 -17.06 -34.64 0.24
N ALA A 923 -16.29 -35.12 -0.74
CA ALA A 923 -16.80 -35.66 -1.99
C ALA A 923 -17.71 -36.89 -1.80
N THR A 924 -17.38 -37.78 -0.86
CA THR A 924 -18.24 -38.93 -0.53
C THR A 924 -19.56 -38.49 0.10
N ARG A 925 -19.55 -37.55 1.06
CA ARG A 925 -20.78 -36.95 1.64
C ARG A 925 -21.67 -36.30 0.58
N ILE A 926 -21.09 -35.54 -0.35
CA ILE A 926 -21.83 -34.91 -1.45
C ILE A 926 -22.45 -35.99 -2.38
N SER A 927 -21.71 -37.06 -2.69
CA SER A 927 -22.22 -38.20 -3.45
C SER A 927 -23.41 -38.89 -2.76
N GLU A 928 -23.34 -39.09 -1.44
CA GLU A 928 -24.43 -39.68 -0.65
C GLU A 928 -25.67 -38.76 -0.58
N GLN A 929 -25.47 -37.46 -0.37
CA GLN A 929 -26.55 -36.47 -0.41
C GLN A 929 -27.20 -36.41 -1.79
N GLY A 930 -26.41 -36.45 -2.87
CA GLY A 930 -26.92 -36.55 -4.24
C GLY A 930 -27.73 -37.82 -4.51
N LYS A 931 -27.27 -38.98 -4.00
CA LYS A 931 -28.03 -40.25 -4.03
C LYS A 931 -29.30 -40.17 -3.17
N GLY A 932 -29.29 -39.42 -2.07
CA GLY A 932 -30.48 -39.10 -1.26
C GLY A 932 -31.49 -38.25 -2.05
N TYR A 933 -31.04 -37.14 -2.62
CA TYR A 933 -31.89 -36.22 -3.38
C TYR A 933 -32.50 -36.88 -4.63
N ARG A 934 -31.73 -37.67 -5.38
CA ARG A 934 -32.25 -38.45 -6.53
C ARG A 934 -33.33 -39.45 -6.12
N ARG A 935 -33.19 -40.15 -4.99
CA ARG A 935 -34.24 -41.03 -4.44
C ARG A 935 -35.47 -40.24 -4.02
N SER A 936 -35.29 -39.14 -3.28
CA SER A 936 -36.38 -38.25 -2.86
C SER A 936 -37.13 -37.64 -4.05
N SER A 937 -36.44 -37.30 -5.14
CA SER A 937 -37.07 -36.76 -6.35
C SER A 937 -37.81 -37.83 -7.17
N LYS A 938 -37.34 -39.08 -7.19
CA LYS A 938 -38.11 -40.20 -7.76
C LYS A 938 -39.38 -40.50 -6.97
N VAL A 939 -39.33 -40.42 -5.63
CA VAL A 939 -40.53 -40.56 -4.78
C VAL A 939 -41.51 -39.40 -5.04
N ARG A 940 -41.03 -38.15 -5.13
CA ARG A 940 -41.91 -37.02 -5.50
C ARG A 940 -42.55 -37.18 -6.88
N LEU A 941 -41.81 -37.70 -7.88
CA LEU A 941 -42.36 -37.95 -9.21
C LEU A 941 -43.45 -39.03 -9.17
N ALA A 942 -43.18 -40.18 -8.53
CA ALA A 942 -44.16 -41.27 -8.40
C ALA A 942 -45.41 -40.86 -7.61
N ASN A 943 -45.26 -40.00 -6.59
CA ASN A 943 -46.39 -39.38 -5.89
C ASN A 943 -47.19 -38.45 -6.82
N TRP A 944 -46.52 -37.68 -7.68
CA TRP A 944 -47.19 -36.79 -8.66
C TRP A 944 -47.92 -37.58 -9.75
N GLU A 945 -47.35 -38.69 -10.20
CA GLU A 945 -47.98 -39.61 -11.15
C GLU A 945 -49.26 -40.20 -10.52
N LEU A 946 -49.21 -40.67 -9.27
CA LEU A 946 -50.38 -41.09 -8.49
C LEU A 946 -51.43 -39.98 -8.30
N GLU A 947 -51.01 -38.77 -7.91
CA GLU A 947 -51.92 -37.61 -7.76
C GLU A 947 -52.53 -37.14 -9.10
N SER A 948 -51.95 -37.54 -10.24
CA SER A 948 -52.48 -37.22 -11.57
C SER A 948 -53.46 -38.27 -12.12
N ASP A 949 -53.33 -39.54 -11.74
CA ASP A 949 -54.28 -40.60 -12.10
C ASP A 949 -55.62 -40.48 -11.34
N ASP A 950 -55.62 -39.85 -10.15
CA ASP A 950 -56.82 -39.60 -9.33
C ASP A 950 -57.73 -38.44 -9.83
N TYR A 951 -57.43 -37.83 -10.98
CA TYR A 951 -58.26 -36.76 -11.59
C TYR A 951 -59.20 -37.27 -12.69
N PRO A 952 -60.51 -37.48 -12.41
CA PRO A 952 -61.47 -37.85 -13.45
C PRO A 952 -61.78 -36.68 -14.39
N VAL A 953 -61.56 -36.87 -15.69
CA VAL A 953 -61.98 -35.92 -16.73
C VAL A 953 -63.50 -35.93 -16.83
N VAL A 954 -64.13 -34.77 -16.62
CA VAL A 954 -65.59 -34.60 -16.68
C VAL A 954 -65.99 -34.07 -18.06
N ASP A 955 -66.69 -34.91 -18.83
CA ASP A 955 -67.40 -34.51 -20.06
C ASP A 955 -68.90 -34.25 -19.75
N ALA A 956 -69.57 -33.43 -20.57
CA ALA A 956 -70.85 -32.81 -20.24
C ALA A 956 -72.06 -33.54 -20.87
N GLY A 957 -72.77 -34.38 -20.12
CA GLY A 957 -73.90 -35.15 -20.67
C GLY A 957 -74.93 -35.75 -19.70
N SER A 958 -75.88 -34.94 -19.21
CA SER A 958 -77.17 -35.35 -18.59
C SER A 958 -77.12 -36.09 -17.21
N PRO A 959 -78.24 -36.17 -16.46
CA PRO A 959 -78.21 -36.55 -15.04
C PRO A 959 -78.86 -37.90 -14.69
N THR A 960 -78.17 -38.74 -13.90
CA THR A 960 -78.77 -39.82 -13.09
C THR A 960 -78.09 -39.93 -11.73
N SER A 961 -78.88 -40.17 -10.68
CA SER A 961 -78.45 -40.28 -9.27
C SER A 961 -77.82 -41.63 -8.90
N VAL A 962 -76.92 -41.66 -7.90
CA VAL A 962 -76.78 -42.74 -6.88
C VAL A 962 -75.93 -42.25 -5.68
N HIS A 963 -75.89 -43.01 -4.58
CA HIS A 963 -75.39 -42.64 -3.23
C HIS A 963 -74.61 -43.85 -2.61
N VAL A 964 -73.91 -43.87 -1.46
CA VAL A 964 -74.10 -43.18 -0.16
C VAL A 964 -72.82 -42.43 0.36
N PRO A 965 -72.02 -42.76 1.43
CA PRO A 965 -71.05 -41.80 2.02
C PRO A 965 -69.58 -42.30 2.14
N GLY A 966 -68.70 -41.48 2.76
CA GLY A 966 -67.38 -41.93 3.25
C GLY A 966 -66.61 -40.87 4.07
N SER A 967 -66.65 -40.96 5.41
CA SER A 967 -65.92 -40.07 6.34
C SER A 967 -64.58 -40.66 6.78
N VAL A 968 -63.54 -39.82 6.97
CA VAL A 968 -62.24 -40.25 7.51
C VAL A 968 -61.90 -39.47 8.79
N GLU A 969 -61.74 -40.19 9.90
CA GLU A 969 -61.31 -39.64 11.20
C GLU A 969 -59.77 -39.71 11.39
N MET A 970 -59.23 -38.89 12.31
CA MET A 970 -57.82 -38.95 12.72
C MET A 970 -57.62 -39.67 14.06
N VAL A 971 -56.82 -40.75 14.08
CA VAL A 971 -56.38 -41.42 15.34
C VAL A 971 -54.88 -41.81 15.31
N ARG A 972 -54.24 -41.80 16.49
CA ARG A 972 -52.79 -42.05 16.70
C ARG A 972 -52.48 -43.55 16.99
N GLY A 973 -51.37 -44.07 16.45
CA GLY A 973 -51.04 -45.52 16.42
C GLY A 973 -50.34 -46.18 17.64
N ARG A 974 -50.12 -47.52 17.55
CA ARG A 974 -49.45 -48.49 18.48
C ARG A 974 -49.31 -49.89 17.79
N LYS A 975 -48.45 -50.90 18.13
CA LYS A 975 -47.14 -51.00 18.85
C LYS A 975 -46.53 -52.45 18.88
N ARG A 976 -45.38 -52.74 18.20
CA ARG A 976 -44.43 -53.90 18.48
C ARG A 976 -44.98 -55.36 18.25
N PRO A 977 -44.26 -56.50 18.47
CA PRO A 977 -42.89 -56.79 19.02
C PRO A 977 -42.01 -57.72 18.11
N PRO A 978 -41.09 -58.62 18.58
CA PRO A 978 -39.76 -58.35 19.18
C PRO A 978 -38.55 -59.09 18.53
N GLY A 979 -37.30 -58.69 18.87
CA GLY A 979 -36.08 -59.49 18.66
C GLY A 979 -34.75 -58.72 18.86
N THR A 980 -33.95 -59.06 19.88
CA THR A 980 -32.64 -58.43 20.25
C THR A 980 -31.84 -59.34 21.19
N PRO A 981 -30.49 -59.36 21.14
CA PRO A 981 -29.61 -58.49 21.98
C PRO A 981 -28.75 -57.54 21.10
N ALA A 982 -28.29 -56.32 21.48
CA ALA A 982 -27.60 -55.80 22.69
C ALA A 982 -26.08 -56.12 22.68
N LEU A 983 -25.12 -55.22 23.00
CA LEU A 983 -25.08 -53.83 23.54
C LEU A 983 -24.10 -52.96 22.69
N GLY A 984 -23.97 -51.63 22.81
CA GLY A 984 -24.69 -50.60 23.57
C GLY A 984 -23.84 -49.30 23.73
N VAL A 985 -24.48 -48.13 23.89
CA VAL A 985 -23.80 -46.82 24.07
C VAL A 985 -24.41 -46.05 25.25
N ARG A 986 -23.58 -45.41 26.09
CA ARG A 986 -24.00 -44.65 27.29
C ARG A 986 -24.18 -43.13 27.03
N LYS A 987 -24.62 -42.41 28.06
CA LYS A 987 -25.33 -41.11 27.97
C LYS A 987 -24.55 -39.90 28.52
N ARG A 988 -24.91 -38.72 27.99
CA ARG A 988 -24.97 -37.37 28.63
C ARG A 988 -23.66 -36.66 29.01
N GLY A 989 -23.64 -35.35 28.75
CA GLY A 989 -22.81 -34.36 29.46
C GLY A 989 -22.97 -32.96 28.89
N ARG A 990 -23.41 -31.98 29.70
CA ARG A 990 -23.49 -30.54 29.33
C ARG A 990 -22.72 -29.75 30.39
N ARG A 991 -21.72 -28.96 29.99
CA ARG A 991 -21.08 -27.83 30.69
C ARG A 991 -20.48 -26.94 29.58
N ARG A 992 -20.83 -25.66 29.48
CA ARG A 992 -20.26 -24.53 30.25
C ARG A 992 -18.73 -24.50 30.15
N TYR A 993 -18.24 -23.63 29.27
CA TYR A 993 -16.90 -23.04 29.37
C TYR A 993 -16.93 -21.94 30.43
N ASP A 994 -15.86 -21.83 31.21
CA ASP A 994 -15.50 -20.63 31.96
C ASP A 994 -13.99 -20.64 32.28
N SER A 995 -13.43 -19.45 32.51
CA SER A 995 -12.13 -19.10 33.12
C SER A 995 -10.96 -20.11 33.12
N GLY A 996 -9.84 -19.73 32.50
CA GLY A 996 -8.54 -20.40 32.66
C GLY A 996 -7.39 -19.59 32.06
N ILE A 997 -6.88 -18.60 32.80
CA ILE A 997 -5.78 -17.71 32.37
C ILE A 997 -4.42 -18.31 32.79
N GLY A 998 -3.42 -18.14 31.94
CA GLY A 998 -2.00 -18.38 32.23
C GLY A 998 -1.11 -17.69 31.20
N MET A 999 -0.43 -16.62 31.62
CA MET A 999 0.66 -15.97 30.90
C MET A 999 1.94 -16.13 31.72
N ASP A 1000 3.09 -15.95 31.05
CA ASP A 1000 4.45 -15.90 31.60
C ASP A 1000 4.95 -17.23 32.24
N SER A 1001 6.26 -17.49 32.36
CA SER A 1001 7.45 -16.66 32.07
C SER A 1001 8.59 -17.50 31.44
N CYS A 1002 9.72 -16.84 31.13
CA CYS A 1002 10.97 -17.50 30.70
C CYS A 1002 11.54 -18.47 31.74
N GLY A 1003 12.37 -19.41 31.29
CA GLY A 1003 13.16 -20.35 32.11
C GLY A 1003 14.15 -21.12 31.24
N ASP A 1004 15.32 -21.46 31.80
CA ASP A 1004 16.52 -21.85 31.04
C ASP A 1004 16.88 -23.35 31.14
N GLU A 1005 17.90 -23.74 30.37
CA GLU A 1005 18.85 -24.85 30.58
C GLU A 1005 18.37 -26.27 31.00
N SER A 1006 18.48 -27.18 30.01
CA SER A 1006 19.30 -28.41 30.08
C SER A 1006 18.81 -29.69 30.80
N GLU A 1007 19.41 -30.82 30.36
CA GLU A 1007 19.55 -32.13 31.04
C GLU A 1007 18.28 -32.95 31.40
N VAL A 1008 18.28 -34.29 31.57
CA VAL A 1008 19.12 -35.44 31.13
C VAL A 1008 18.27 -36.74 31.29
N GLU A 1009 18.67 -37.84 30.64
CA GLU A 1009 18.15 -39.23 30.83
C GLU A 1009 16.66 -39.52 30.46
N VAL A 1010 16.19 -40.77 30.24
CA VAL A 1010 16.64 -41.99 29.50
C VAL A 1010 15.54 -43.07 29.70
N VAL A 1011 15.70 -44.27 29.12
CA VAL A 1011 14.80 -45.44 29.15
C VAL A 1011 13.61 -45.34 28.17
N GLY A 1012 13.46 -46.22 27.18
CA GLY A 1012 14.37 -47.29 26.72
C GLY A 1012 13.65 -48.41 25.95
N VAL A 1013 14.43 -49.42 25.54
CA VAL A 1013 14.01 -50.73 24.99
C VAL A 1013 13.50 -50.72 23.52
N ASP A 1014 14.47 -50.91 22.61
CA ASP A 1014 14.61 -52.02 21.63
C ASP A 1014 13.46 -52.31 20.60
N ASP A 1015 13.69 -52.95 19.44
CA ASP A 1015 14.87 -53.71 18.98
C ASP A 1015 15.03 -53.70 17.44
N SER A 1016 16.26 -53.92 16.96
CA SER A 1016 16.67 -54.40 15.62
C SER A 1016 16.39 -53.52 14.36
N GLY A 1017 17.32 -53.36 13.41
CA GLY A 1017 18.76 -53.67 13.44
C GLY A 1017 19.38 -53.90 12.05
N LEU A 1018 20.64 -53.43 11.88
CA LEU A 1018 21.66 -53.89 10.90
C LEU A 1018 21.34 -53.69 9.38
N ALA A 1019 22.28 -53.31 8.49
CA ALA A 1019 23.75 -53.22 8.59
C ALA A 1019 24.36 -52.18 7.60
N SER A 1020 25.54 -51.65 7.96
CA SER A 1020 26.58 -51.15 7.02
C SER A 1020 27.44 -52.37 6.54
N PRO A 1021 28.38 -52.29 5.56
CA PRO A 1021 29.44 -51.27 5.32
C PRO A 1021 29.31 -50.55 3.94
N ASP A 1022 30.00 -49.48 3.55
CA ASP A 1022 31.31 -48.85 3.88
C ASP A 1022 32.45 -49.13 2.84
N LEU A 1023 33.31 -48.12 2.64
CA LEU A 1023 34.61 -48.07 1.92
C LEU A 1023 34.73 -48.22 0.37
N SER A 1024 35.06 -47.09 -0.26
CA SER A 1024 36.33 -46.83 -1.02
C SER A 1024 36.49 -47.08 -2.54
N ALA A 1025 37.54 -46.42 -3.08
CA ALA A 1025 38.31 -46.62 -4.32
C ALA A 1025 37.76 -46.14 -5.69
N ASP A 1026 38.31 -45.01 -6.15
CA ASP A 1026 39.11 -44.81 -7.39
C ASP A 1026 38.89 -45.69 -8.65
N GLY A 1027 38.95 -45.04 -9.83
CA GLY A 1027 39.32 -45.70 -11.10
C GLY A 1027 38.64 -45.13 -12.36
N ASP A 1028 39.42 -44.44 -13.19
CA ASP A 1028 39.42 -44.34 -14.68
C ASP A 1028 38.08 -44.50 -15.46
N VAL A 1029 37.66 -43.53 -16.31
CA VAL A 1029 38.22 -43.29 -17.67
C VAL A 1029 38.17 -44.57 -18.51
N ASP A 1030 37.37 -44.67 -19.57
CA ASP A 1030 37.55 -43.89 -20.81
C ASP A 1030 36.31 -43.75 -21.75
N MET A 1031 36.49 -42.98 -22.83
CA MET A 1031 35.65 -42.74 -24.03
C MET A 1031 34.63 -43.83 -24.45
N SER A 1032 33.44 -43.53 -25.03
CA SER A 1032 33.26 -42.79 -26.30
C SER A 1032 31.79 -42.56 -26.75
N VAL A 1033 31.60 -41.59 -27.67
CA VAL A 1033 30.51 -41.36 -28.67
C VAL A 1033 29.59 -42.58 -28.97
N VAL A 1034 28.24 -42.51 -29.04
CA VAL A 1034 27.28 -41.88 -30.00
C VAL A 1034 25.87 -42.01 -29.36
N GLY A 1035 24.83 -41.19 -29.56
CA GLY A 1035 24.56 -40.10 -30.51
C GLY A 1035 23.23 -40.31 -31.27
N VAL A 1036 22.09 -40.01 -30.62
CA VAL A 1036 20.74 -39.79 -31.20
C VAL A 1036 20.08 -38.66 -30.41
#